data_AF-A0A0Q9LAW1-F1
#
_entry.id   AF-A0A0Q9LAW1-F1
#
_cell.length_a   1.000
_cell.length_b   1.000
_cell.length_c   1.000
_cell.angle_alpha   90.00
_cell.angle_beta   90.00
_cell.angle_gamma   90.00
#
_symmetry.space_group_name_H-M   'P 1'
#
loop_
_entity.id
_entity.type
_entity.pdbx_description
1 polymer ?
#
loop_
_entity_poly.entity_id
_entity_poly.type
_entity_poly.pdbx_seq_one_letter_code
_entity_poly.pdbx_strand_id
1 'polypeptide(L)'
;MSASKNAYAASRAKANGTITTEKSSVIFWILVVFTGLFMFWAPFQRALFNGGTYDFERTIYSASVWSSIILLLIAILAFFVFKLQEQKDVLTILVLLMPLTYVISLSNSASHYLATNMVYIQMLYATFFILGVFLTKNKLGTSILASLLIISGYFIVLFGLLYWLGNGNFAGHLVGWFALMDAANPYLYRDAIMTDSNGLRLTSVFQYANTYAAFLITLSLGALFFIVKSRKWYVVLPHAIMLVPIIVSFWLTLSRGAIVVIPVVFLIMLFFFSISRQILALIQFGLAFAASLLILEKVTDIGIGLQKQPSASESWHGWSILLIASIVFAVLAIVIQRFAAPWLERITARFDSKKFATFILPIAAIVIGVVGAILILSDTGFKNILPDNVKTRIENINFQQHSVLERGTFYKDAVKLWSDYPIIGAGGGAWASLYEKYQNNPYTSRQAHNFALQYLVEAGALGFLAFIGFVIAVMVFYIRSYIKSSQEKRDLHFLFFIVTISLLIHSMIDFDLSYVYLGAILFLALGGMLSNSTSAPIRLKSNSLALHKMFPAVLAVLSIVMFYISAQLVSANSSYKQTLEVVKKSKDYNQVVAPLDKAISLHPAHPDYLLTGQVSRIGILLQVSNQMQKEDPKKAETFFNQAQDLLNQLLKKEPHNRMVAMQQLNMLLIKGKTQEALDWSTAQIPNYPWYIDLYEKSMSLNIELANQDIQKNNIQDTNKKLDNVLATYNEVLARIDSLKNLPKEQAQGREFALTPSMSLNVGQVHYMRGDYAGAANTIKPYVNDKFDDQTNRVVARWYLAALQKQGTADNDLLNKLIVKDPAEKQNIDAIIATNFQLK
;
A
#
# COMPACT_ATOMS: atom_id res chain seq x y z
N MET A 1 -37.92 53.49 33.58
CA MET A 1 -38.67 52.20 33.58
C MET A 1 -38.18 51.37 32.40
N SER A 2 -37.02 50.74 32.54
CA SER A 2 -36.80 49.31 32.87
C SER A 2 -37.01 48.35 31.68
N ALA A 3 -35.93 48.20 30.90
CA ALA A 3 -35.68 47.08 30.00
C ALA A 3 -35.42 45.78 30.80
N SER A 4 -36.41 45.31 31.56
CA SER A 4 -36.28 44.19 32.51
C SER A 4 -37.34 43.10 32.32
N LYS A 5 -37.81 42.84 31.08
CA LYS A 5 -38.76 41.75 30.81
C LYS A 5 -38.40 40.92 29.57
N ASN A 6 -37.13 40.52 29.46
CA ASN A 6 -36.81 39.34 28.66
C ASN A 6 -35.62 38.60 29.27
N ALA A 7 -35.91 37.71 30.23
CA ALA A 7 -34.92 36.90 30.93
C ALA A 7 -34.08 36.03 29.97
N TYR A 8 -34.61 35.73 28.78
CA TYR A 8 -33.91 34.97 27.74
C TYR A 8 -32.87 35.80 26.96
N ALA A 9 -33.08 37.11 26.80
CA ALA A 9 -32.12 38.00 26.13
C ALA A 9 -31.01 38.46 27.09
N ALA A 10 -31.35 38.66 28.37
CA ALA A 10 -30.39 39.05 29.41
C ALA A 10 -29.39 37.92 29.75
N SER A 11 -29.78 36.65 29.60
CA SER A 11 -28.85 35.52 29.78
C SER A 11 -27.83 35.40 28.63
N ARG A 12 -28.18 35.80 27.40
CA ARG A 12 -27.24 35.88 26.27
C ARG A 12 -26.33 37.10 26.32
N ALA A 13 -26.82 38.26 26.78
CA ALA A 13 -26.02 39.48 26.82
C ALA A 13 -24.92 39.46 27.90
N LYS A 14 -25.09 38.70 28.99
CA LYS A 14 -24.03 38.42 29.98
C LYS A 14 -23.02 37.35 29.53
N ALA A 15 -23.17 36.76 28.35
CA ALA A 15 -22.22 35.80 27.77
C ALA A 15 -21.15 36.45 26.86
N ASN A 16 -20.85 37.73 27.08
CA ASN A 16 -19.66 38.38 26.51
C ASN A 16 -18.43 37.93 27.31
N GLY A 17 -17.88 36.78 26.90
CA GLY A 17 -16.68 36.18 27.48
C GLY A 17 -16.95 34.73 27.85
N THR A 18 -16.31 33.80 27.14
CA THR A 18 -16.37 32.34 27.37
C THR A 18 -17.76 31.72 27.25
N ILE A 19 -18.20 31.52 26.01
CA ILE A 19 -18.97 30.31 25.69
C ILE A 19 -18.07 29.11 26.06
N THR A 20 -18.27 28.54 27.25
CA THR A 20 -17.70 27.24 27.67
C THR A 20 -18.48 26.06 27.06
N THR A 21 -19.26 26.27 25.99
CA THR A 21 -20.24 25.32 25.44
C THR A 21 -19.67 24.37 24.37
N GLU A 22 -18.48 23.81 24.57
CA GLU A 22 -18.06 22.69 23.70
C GLU A 22 -18.75 21.37 24.09
N LYS A 23 -19.07 21.17 25.39
CA LYS A 23 -19.62 19.91 25.91
C LYS A 23 -21.12 19.71 25.65
N SER A 24 -21.87 20.79 25.48
CA SER A 24 -23.33 20.78 25.23
C SER A 24 -23.70 20.88 23.75
N SER A 25 -22.70 20.93 22.86
CA SER A 25 -22.93 20.95 21.42
C SER A 25 -23.36 19.57 20.93
N VAL A 26 -24.54 19.47 20.36
CA VAL A 26 -25.01 18.24 19.68
C VAL A 26 -24.03 17.83 18.58
N ILE A 27 -23.43 18.80 17.88
CA ILE A 27 -22.44 18.55 16.81
C ILE A 27 -21.19 17.84 17.36
N PHE A 28 -20.73 18.19 18.56
CA PHE A 28 -19.58 17.52 19.19
C PHE A 28 -19.85 16.03 19.39
N TRP A 29 -21.02 15.68 19.91
CA TRP A 29 -21.39 14.27 20.14
C TRP A 29 -21.62 13.52 18.83
N ILE A 30 -22.21 14.16 17.82
CA ILE A 30 -22.31 13.58 16.48
C ILE A 30 -20.91 13.28 15.92
N LEU A 31 -19.97 14.24 15.98
CA LEU A 31 -18.59 14.03 15.52
C LEU A 31 -17.89 12.89 16.27
N VAL A 32 -18.08 12.78 17.59
CA VAL A 32 -17.57 11.66 18.39
C VAL A 32 -18.14 10.32 17.91
N VAL A 33 -19.45 10.24 17.67
CA VAL A 33 -20.10 9.01 17.18
C VAL A 33 -19.58 8.63 15.80
N PHE A 34 -19.51 9.57 14.86
CA PHE A 34 -18.94 9.34 13.53
C PHE A 34 -17.48 8.87 13.59
N THR A 35 -16.68 9.48 14.47
CA THR A 35 -15.28 9.08 14.68
C THR A 35 -15.18 7.66 15.23
N GLY A 36 -16.01 7.33 16.23
CA GLY A 36 -16.09 5.98 16.79
C GLY A 36 -16.49 4.95 15.72
N LEU A 37 -17.59 5.20 15.00
CA LEU A 37 -18.03 4.33 13.90
C LEU A 37 -16.93 4.14 12.86
N PHE A 38 -16.23 5.20 12.46
CA PHE A 38 -15.10 5.10 11.53
C PHE A 38 -13.97 4.22 12.09
N MET A 39 -13.59 4.39 13.36
CA MET A 39 -12.53 3.60 13.99
C MET A 39 -12.84 2.11 14.11
N PHE A 40 -14.13 1.72 14.15
CA PHE A 40 -14.54 0.31 14.14
C PHE A 40 -14.82 -0.22 12.73
N TRP A 41 -15.33 0.61 11.81
CA TRP A 41 -15.70 0.19 10.47
C TRP A 41 -14.50 0.12 9.51
N ALA A 42 -13.69 1.18 9.46
CA ALA A 42 -12.61 1.34 8.48
C ALA A 42 -11.54 0.23 8.53
N PRO A 43 -11.10 -0.26 9.71
CA PRO A 43 -10.14 -1.37 9.77
C PRO A 43 -10.64 -2.63 9.07
N PHE A 44 -11.94 -2.94 9.17
CA PHE A 44 -12.52 -4.15 8.59
C PHE A 44 -12.83 -4.02 7.09
N GLN A 45 -12.63 -2.84 6.52
CA GLN A 45 -12.62 -2.60 5.08
C GLN A 45 -11.21 -2.80 4.48
N ARG A 46 -10.48 -3.83 4.95
CA ARG A 46 -9.05 -4.06 4.68
C ARG A 46 -8.19 -2.86 5.04
N ALA A 47 -8.52 -2.23 6.18
CA ALA A 47 -7.93 -0.99 6.67
C ALA A 47 -7.82 0.13 5.62
N LEU A 48 -8.78 0.16 4.68
CA LEU A 48 -8.83 1.11 3.56
C LEU A 48 -7.52 1.09 2.74
N PHE A 49 -6.98 -0.09 2.47
CA PHE A 49 -5.75 -0.24 1.69
C PHE A 49 -5.87 0.37 0.30
N ASN A 50 -4.95 1.26 -0.07
CA ASN A 50 -4.85 1.84 -1.41
C ASN A 50 -4.05 0.91 -2.34
N GLY A 51 -4.71 -0.10 -2.88
CA GLY A 51 -4.09 -1.10 -3.77
C GLY A 51 -4.01 -0.72 -5.26
N GLY A 52 -4.55 0.44 -5.64
CA GLY A 52 -4.53 0.97 -7.00
C GLY A 52 -5.37 0.20 -8.02
N THR A 53 -6.44 -0.48 -7.59
CA THR A 53 -7.39 -1.21 -8.44
C THR A 53 -8.83 -1.05 -7.97
N TYR A 54 -9.77 -1.38 -8.86
CA TYR A 54 -11.22 -1.41 -8.60
C TYR A 54 -11.62 -2.11 -7.28
N ASP A 55 -10.95 -3.19 -6.90
CA ASP A 55 -11.29 -3.96 -5.68
C ASP A 55 -11.11 -3.19 -4.37
N PHE A 56 -10.30 -2.13 -4.37
CA PHE A 56 -9.93 -1.39 -3.17
C PHE A 56 -10.52 0.03 -3.12
N GLU A 57 -10.86 0.62 -4.27
CA GLU A 57 -11.27 2.03 -4.31
C GLU A 57 -12.65 2.29 -3.66
N ARG A 58 -13.58 1.34 -3.69
CA ARG A 58 -14.96 1.55 -3.20
C ARG A 58 -14.98 1.96 -1.74
N THR A 59 -14.16 1.31 -0.92
CA THR A 59 -14.12 1.57 0.52
C THR A 59 -13.46 2.91 0.81
N ILE A 60 -12.47 3.31 0.01
CA ILE A 60 -11.84 4.64 0.06
C ILE A 60 -12.83 5.74 -0.34
N TYR A 61 -13.61 5.56 -1.42
CA TYR A 61 -14.65 6.52 -1.80
C TYR A 61 -15.75 6.60 -0.75
N SER A 62 -16.16 5.46 -0.18
CA SER A 62 -17.12 5.42 0.93
C SER A 62 -16.58 6.17 2.15
N ALA A 63 -15.32 5.93 2.55
CA ALA A 63 -14.66 6.68 3.62
C ALA A 63 -14.58 8.17 3.31
N SER A 64 -14.41 8.55 2.04
CA SER A 64 -14.40 9.95 1.59
C SER A 64 -15.77 10.62 1.72
N VAL A 65 -16.87 9.89 1.46
CA VAL A 65 -18.23 10.37 1.78
C VAL A 65 -18.37 10.66 3.27
N TRP A 66 -17.96 9.73 4.14
CA TRP A 66 -18.00 9.93 5.59
C TRP A 66 -17.14 11.12 6.02
N SER A 67 -15.93 11.23 5.46
CA SER A 67 -15.01 12.36 5.70
C SER A 67 -15.64 13.69 5.29
N SER A 68 -16.34 13.76 4.16
CA SER A 68 -16.99 15.00 3.71
C SER A 68 -18.11 15.45 4.67
N ILE A 69 -18.89 14.51 5.21
CA ILE A 69 -19.93 14.81 6.23
C ILE A 69 -19.26 15.32 7.52
N ILE A 70 -18.20 14.65 7.97
CA ILE A 70 -17.40 15.08 9.11
C ILE A 70 -16.86 16.50 8.88
N LEU A 71 -16.31 16.78 7.70
CA LEU A 71 -15.76 18.08 7.34
C LEU A 71 -16.83 19.17 7.33
N LEU A 72 -18.04 18.89 6.85
CA LEU A 72 -19.17 19.82 6.90
C LEU A 72 -19.58 20.13 8.35
N LEU A 73 -19.69 19.12 9.20
CA LEU A 73 -19.99 19.30 10.62
C LEU A 73 -18.91 20.11 11.35
N ILE A 74 -17.63 19.86 11.00
CA ILE A 74 -16.50 20.68 11.47
C ILE A 74 -16.63 22.10 10.97
N ALA A 75 -16.96 22.32 9.69
CA ALA A 75 -17.12 23.66 9.12
C ALA A 75 -18.20 24.44 9.86
N ILE A 76 -19.35 23.82 10.15
CA ILE A 76 -20.43 24.42 10.94
C ILE A 76 -19.93 24.75 12.35
N LEU A 77 -19.28 23.81 13.04
CA LEU A 77 -18.74 24.05 14.38
C LEU A 77 -17.70 25.19 14.37
N ALA A 78 -16.77 25.15 13.43
CA ALA A 78 -15.71 26.13 13.22
C ALA A 78 -16.29 27.51 12.89
N PHE A 79 -17.40 27.58 12.15
CA PHE A 79 -18.09 28.83 11.89
C PHE A 79 -18.49 29.54 13.19
N PHE A 80 -18.76 28.84 14.28
CA PHE A 80 -19.07 29.47 15.56
C PHE A 80 -17.85 29.69 16.45
N VAL A 81 -16.89 28.76 16.47
CA VAL A 81 -15.83 28.73 17.50
C VAL A 81 -14.42 29.05 16.99
N PHE A 82 -14.17 29.02 15.68
CA PHE A 82 -12.84 29.28 15.12
C PHE A 82 -12.55 30.78 15.10
N LYS A 83 -11.33 31.13 15.52
CA LYS A 83 -10.77 32.48 15.42
C LYS A 83 -9.31 32.34 15.01
N LEU A 84 -8.89 33.14 14.04
CA LEU A 84 -7.51 33.19 13.58
C LEU A 84 -6.74 34.20 14.45
N GLN A 85 -6.15 33.73 15.55
CA GLN A 85 -5.51 34.62 16.54
C GLN A 85 -4.12 34.15 16.97
N GLU A 86 -3.84 32.86 16.86
CA GLU A 86 -2.58 32.25 17.27
C GLU A 86 -1.88 31.51 16.12
N GLN A 87 -0.58 31.26 16.27
CA GLN A 87 0.19 30.52 15.28
C GLN A 87 -0.32 29.09 15.05
N LYS A 88 -0.90 28.43 16.06
CA LYS A 88 -1.51 27.11 15.89
C LYS A 88 -2.76 27.12 14.99
N ASP A 89 -3.46 28.25 14.93
CA ASP A 89 -4.63 28.40 14.06
C ASP A 89 -4.18 28.46 12.60
N VAL A 90 -3.04 29.10 12.33
CA VAL A 90 -2.40 29.07 11.01
C VAL A 90 -2.00 27.65 10.64
N LEU A 91 -1.37 26.91 11.57
CA LEU A 91 -1.00 25.52 11.33
C LEU A 91 -2.21 24.62 11.10
N THR A 92 -3.36 24.95 11.70
CA THR A 92 -4.63 24.26 11.43
C THR A 92 -5.08 24.43 9.97
N ILE A 93 -4.85 25.60 9.38
CA ILE A 93 -5.13 25.88 7.97
C ILE A 93 -4.10 25.23 7.05
N LEU A 94 -2.81 25.25 7.43
CA LEU A 94 -1.71 24.74 6.60
C LEU A 94 -1.78 23.24 6.33
N VAL A 95 -2.60 22.47 7.05
CA VAL A 95 -2.85 21.06 6.68
C VAL A 95 -3.42 20.92 5.26
N LEU A 96 -4.12 21.95 4.75
CA LEU A 96 -4.64 21.98 3.39
C LEU A 96 -3.53 22.02 2.33
N LEU A 97 -2.26 22.23 2.73
CA LEU A 97 -1.12 22.03 1.83
C LEU A 97 -0.99 20.57 1.38
N MET A 98 -1.37 19.58 2.20
CA MET A 98 -1.24 18.16 1.82
C MET A 98 -2.07 17.81 0.57
N PRO A 99 -3.39 18.07 0.51
CA PRO A 99 -4.15 17.87 -0.72
C PRO A 99 -3.72 18.83 -1.82
N LEU A 100 -3.32 20.07 -1.51
CA LEU A 100 -2.89 21.04 -2.52
C LEU A 100 -1.65 20.57 -3.30
N THR A 101 -0.63 20.02 -2.62
CA THR A 101 0.58 19.53 -3.30
C THR A 101 0.28 18.34 -4.22
N TYR A 102 -0.69 17.49 -3.85
CA TYR A 102 -1.16 16.42 -4.73
C TYR A 102 -1.99 16.96 -5.90
N VAL A 103 -2.80 18.00 -5.71
CA VAL A 103 -3.47 18.69 -6.83
C VAL A 103 -2.46 19.30 -7.78
N ILE A 104 -1.37 19.89 -7.28
CA ILE A 104 -0.28 20.42 -8.13
C ILE A 104 0.37 19.27 -8.91
N SER A 105 0.64 18.12 -8.27
CA SER A 105 1.24 16.95 -8.93
C SER A 105 0.38 16.35 -10.05
N LEU A 106 -0.94 16.62 -10.09
CA LEU A 106 -1.83 16.14 -11.17
C LEU A 106 -1.41 16.65 -12.56
N SER A 107 -0.74 17.80 -12.64
CA SER A 107 -0.31 18.36 -13.94
C SER A 107 0.66 17.45 -14.69
N ASN A 108 1.33 16.54 -13.97
CA ASN A 108 2.35 15.65 -14.48
C ASN A 108 2.10 14.18 -14.06
N SER A 109 0.83 13.82 -13.86
CA SER A 109 0.47 12.51 -13.33
C SER A 109 0.77 11.38 -14.31
N ALA A 110 1.51 10.38 -13.86
CA ALA A 110 1.77 9.15 -14.62
C ALA A 110 0.51 8.28 -14.81
N SER A 111 -0.42 8.38 -13.86
CA SER A 111 -1.78 7.83 -13.92
C SER A 111 -2.73 8.88 -13.38
N HIS A 112 -3.63 9.37 -14.24
CA HIS A 112 -4.62 10.36 -13.82
C HIS A 112 -5.60 9.75 -12.80
N TYR A 113 -5.96 8.47 -12.98
CA TYR A 113 -6.83 7.73 -12.06
C TYR A 113 -6.23 7.66 -10.65
N LEU A 114 -5.02 7.12 -10.52
CA LEU A 114 -4.39 6.95 -9.20
C LEU A 114 -4.06 8.29 -8.54
N ALA A 115 -3.65 9.29 -9.32
CA ALA A 115 -3.32 10.61 -8.79
C ALA A 115 -4.56 11.32 -8.23
N THR A 116 -5.71 11.19 -8.91
CA THR A 116 -6.98 11.73 -8.41
C THR A 116 -7.40 11.04 -7.11
N ASN A 117 -7.24 9.71 -7.01
CA ASN A 117 -7.52 8.97 -5.78
C ASN A 117 -6.70 9.48 -4.60
N MET A 118 -5.43 9.81 -4.83
CA MET A 118 -4.56 10.31 -3.77
C MET A 118 -4.97 11.71 -3.29
N VAL A 119 -5.53 12.58 -4.15
CA VAL A 119 -6.11 13.87 -3.71
C VAL A 119 -7.23 13.64 -2.70
N TYR A 120 -8.13 12.68 -2.92
CA TYR A 120 -9.20 12.37 -1.96
C TYR A 120 -8.66 11.81 -0.64
N ILE A 121 -7.65 10.95 -0.71
CA ILE A 121 -6.97 10.42 0.49
C ILE A 121 -6.34 11.56 1.31
N GLN A 122 -5.66 12.49 0.66
CA GLN A 122 -5.05 13.64 1.36
C GLN A 122 -6.11 14.61 1.92
N MET A 123 -7.24 14.78 1.23
CA MET A 123 -8.40 15.51 1.76
C MET A 123 -8.99 14.84 3.01
N LEU A 124 -9.05 13.51 3.02
CA LEU A 124 -9.45 12.73 4.20
C LEU A 124 -8.46 12.95 5.35
N TYR A 125 -7.16 12.87 5.09
CA TYR A 125 -6.12 13.15 6.10
C TYR A 125 -6.23 14.55 6.68
N ALA A 126 -6.40 15.58 5.83
CA ALA A 126 -6.63 16.95 6.28
C ALA A 126 -7.88 17.07 7.16
N THR A 127 -8.98 16.40 6.77
CA THR A 127 -10.21 16.35 7.56
C THR A 127 -9.99 15.75 8.94
N PHE A 128 -9.30 14.61 9.02
CA PHE A 128 -9.05 13.91 10.30
C PHE A 128 -8.10 14.69 11.21
N PHE A 129 -7.15 15.44 10.65
CA PHE A 129 -6.34 16.36 11.44
C PHE A 129 -7.18 17.50 12.03
N ILE A 130 -8.01 18.16 11.23
CA ILE A 130 -8.88 19.24 11.73
C ILE A 130 -9.86 18.66 12.75
N LEU A 131 -10.41 17.47 12.51
CA LEU A 131 -11.24 16.74 13.47
C LEU A 131 -10.51 16.55 14.81
N GLY A 132 -9.25 16.12 14.77
CA GLY A 132 -8.39 15.97 15.93
C GLY A 132 -8.22 17.28 16.69
N VAL A 133 -7.94 18.39 15.98
CA VAL A 133 -7.82 19.73 16.57
C VAL A 133 -9.09 20.12 17.32
N PHE A 134 -10.27 19.92 16.73
CA PHE A 134 -11.55 20.36 17.30
C PHE A 134 -12.08 19.42 18.40
N LEU A 135 -11.97 18.10 18.24
CA LEU A 135 -12.47 17.15 19.25
C LEU A 135 -11.62 17.16 20.52
N THR A 136 -10.35 17.50 20.44
CA THR A 136 -9.42 17.43 21.58
C THR A 136 -9.18 18.78 22.27
N LYS A 137 -9.94 19.82 21.93
CA LYS A 137 -9.85 21.13 22.60
C LYS A 137 -10.10 21.09 24.10
N ASN A 138 -10.88 20.11 24.56
CA ASN A 138 -11.17 19.93 25.97
C ASN A 138 -10.77 18.52 26.46
N LYS A 139 -10.67 18.39 27.79
CA LYS A 139 -10.27 17.14 28.46
C LYS A 139 -11.19 15.96 28.17
N LEU A 140 -12.50 16.20 28.07
CA LEU A 140 -13.49 15.16 27.80
C LEU A 140 -13.29 14.56 26.40
N GLY A 141 -13.28 15.38 25.36
CA GLY A 141 -13.10 14.93 24.00
C GLY A 141 -11.74 14.27 23.76
N THR A 142 -10.68 14.78 24.40
CA THR A 142 -9.37 14.11 24.39
C THR A 142 -9.42 12.71 25.01
N SER A 143 -10.12 12.57 26.13
CA SER A 143 -10.23 11.29 26.84
C SER A 143 -11.08 10.29 26.05
N ILE A 144 -12.19 10.75 25.45
CA ILE A 144 -13.04 9.93 24.57
C ILE A 144 -12.24 9.45 23.37
N LEU A 145 -11.52 10.34 22.68
CA LEU A 145 -10.77 10.00 21.48
C LEU A 145 -9.65 9.00 21.78
N ALA A 146 -8.92 9.21 22.89
CA ALA A 146 -7.90 8.28 23.35
C ALA A 146 -8.49 6.90 23.69
N SER A 147 -9.65 6.86 24.35
CA SER A 147 -10.37 5.62 24.64
C SER A 147 -10.84 4.92 23.36
N LEU A 148 -11.41 5.64 22.41
CA LEU A 148 -11.85 5.07 21.12
C LEU A 148 -10.68 4.43 20.37
N LEU A 149 -9.52 5.10 20.32
CA LEU A 149 -8.32 4.56 19.67
C LEU A 149 -7.86 3.26 20.34
N ILE A 150 -7.77 3.24 21.67
CA ILE A 150 -7.31 2.04 22.38
C ILE A 150 -8.33 0.90 22.30
N ILE A 151 -9.62 1.17 22.51
CA ILE A 151 -10.66 0.14 22.50
C ILE A 151 -10.82 -0.47 21.10
N SER A 152 -10.83 0.35 20.04
CA SER A 152 -10.87 -0.17 18.66
C SER A 152 -9.62 -1.00 18.34
N GLY A 153 -8.45 -0.57 18.81
CA GLY A 153 -7.22 -1.35 18.67
C GLY A 153 -7.26 -2.69 19.39
N TYR A 154 -7.78 -2.73 20.61
CA TYR A 154 -7.95 -3.98 21.36
C TYR A 154 -8.92 -4.93 20.67
N PHE A 155 -9.98 -4.40 20.07
CA PHE A 155 -10.91 -5.19 19.27
C PHE A 155 -10.22 -5.85 18.07
N ILE A 156 -9.35 -5.12 17.35
CA ILE A 156 -8.56 -5.66 16.23
C ILE A 156 -7.59 -6.76 16.69
N VAL A 157 -6.99 -6.61 17.87
CA VAL A 157 -6.09 -7.61 18.47
C VAL A 157 -6.83 -8.89 18.80
N LEU A 158 -7.97 -8.77 19.51
CA LEU A 158 -8.81 -9.92 19.86
C LEU A 158 -9.36 -10.60 18.61
N PHE A 159 -9.75 -9.84 17.59
CA PHE A 159 -10.18 -10.38 16.31
C PHE A 159 -9.09 -11.23 15.66
N GLY A 160 -7.85 -10.74 15.59
CA GLY A 160 -6.73 -11.52 15.06
C GLY A 160 -6.47 -12.80 15.85
N LEU A 161 -6.49 -12.73 17.18
CA LEU A 161 -6.26 -13.90 18.04
C LEU A 161 -7.39 -14.93 17.96
N LEU A 162 -8.64 -14.52 17.73
CA LEU A 162 -9.73 -15.44 17.43
C LEU A 162 -9.46 -16.23 16.15
N TYR A 163 -8.90 -15.63 15.11
CA TYR A 163 -8.47 -16.38 13.93
C TYR A 163 -7.31 -17.32 14.25
N TRP A 164 -6.28 -16.82 14.95
CA TRP A 164 -5.09 -17.61 15.29
C TRP A 164 -5.42 -18.87 16.08
N LEU A 165 -6.32 -18.74 17.07
CA LEU A 165 -6.76 -19.83 17.96
C LEU A 165 -7.99 -20.58 17.43
N GLY A 166 -8.22 -20.60 16.10
CA GLY A 166 -9.18 -21.50 15.46
C GLY A 166 -10.66 -21.10 15.57
N ASN A 167 -10.96 -19.88 16.01
CA ASN A 167 -12.32 -19.34 16.12
C ASN A 167 -12.69 -18.36 14.98
N GLY A 168 -12.06 -18.50 13.81
CA GLY A 168 -12.26 -17.63 12.65
C GLY A 168 -13.72 -17.51 12.21
N ASN A 169 -14.49 -18.60 12.22
CA ASN A 169 -15.92 -18.56 11.90
C ASN A 169 -16.71 -17.64 12.84
N PHE A 170 -16.49 -17.76 14.16
CA PHE A 170 -17.15 -16.90 15.14
C PHE A 170 -16.75 -15.43 14.93
N ALA A 171 -15.45 -15.16 14.77
CA ALA A 171 -14.96 -13.82 14.50
C ALA A 171 -15.52 -13.23 13.20
N GLY A 172 -15.64 -14.03 12.15
CA GLY A 172 -16.26 -13.64 10.90
C GLY A 172 -17.75 -13.30 11.06
N HIS A 173 -18.52 -14.06 11.84
CA HIS A 173 -19.92 -13.74 12.14
C HIS A 173 -20.07 -12.42 12.92
N LEU A 174 -19.15 -12.11 13.84
CA LEU A 174 -19.20 -10.86 14.62
C LEU A 174 -19.13 -9.60 13.74
N VAL A 175 -18.39 -9.67 12.63
CA VAL A 175 -18.09 -8.50 11.78
C VAL A 175 -18.68 -8.59 10.38
N GLY A 176 -19.16 -9.76 9.95
CA GLY A 176 -19.60 -10.01 8.57
C GLY A 176 -20.76 -9.15 8.09
N TRP A 177 -21.53 -8.55 9.01
CA TRP A 177 -22.59 -7.60 8.67
C TRP A 177 -22.06 -6.25 8.15
N PHE A 178 -20.79 -5.92 8.36
CA PHE A 178 -20.16 -4.69 7.84
C PHE A 178 -18.78 -4.88 7.20
N ALA A 179 -18.06 -5.95 7.51
CA ALA A 179 -16.70 -6.21 7.03
C ALA A 179 -16.67 -6.69 5.57
N LEU A 180 -15.54 -6.45 4.88
CA LEU A 180 -15.29 -7.09 3.57
C LEU A 180 -14.82 -8.53 3.76
N MET A 181 -15.79 -9.45 3.71
CA MET A 181 -15.56 -10.89 3.86
C MET A 181 -14.88 -11.51 2.62
N ASP A 182 -14.39 -12.75 2.78
CA ASP A 182 -13.80 -13.52 1.70
C ASP A 182 -14.84 -13.88 0.62
N ALA A 183 -14.43 -13.84 -0.65
CA ALA A 183 -15.32 -14.07 -1.77
C ALA A 183 -15.68 -15.56 -1.95
N ALA A 184 -14.79 -16.47 -1.54
CA ALA A 184 -15.02 -17.91 -1.61
C ALA A 184 -15.75 -18.43 -0.36
N ASN A 185 -15.52 -17.82 0.81
CA ASN A 185 -16.24 -18.16 2.04
C ASN A 185 -16.74 -16.91 2.78
N PRO A 186 -18.03 -16.55 2.68
CA PRO A 186 -18.57 -15.33 3.27
C PRO A 186 -18.58 -15.34 4.81
N TYR A 187 -18.32 -16.49 5.45
CA TYR A 187 -18.20 -16.61 6.91
C TYR A 187 -16.79 -16.33 7.43
N LEU A 188 -15.81 -16.16 6.54
CA LEU A 188 -14.42 -15.89 6.90
C LEU A 188 -13.97 -14.53 6.39
N TYR A 189 -13.13 -13.89 7.20
CA TYR A 189 -12.39 -12.71 6.82
C TYR A 189 -11.13 -13.15 6.09
N ARG A 190 -10.96 -12.63 4.88
CA ARG A 190 -9.82 -12.98 4.04
C ARG A 190 -8.51 -12.59 4.71
N ASP A 191 -7.52 -13.48 4.63
CA ASP A 191 -6.12 -13.25 4.99
C ASP A 191 -5.93 -12.60 6.37
N ALA A 192 -6.78 -12.92 7.36
CA ALA A 192 -6.55 -12.56 8.78
C ALA A 192 -5.34 -13.31 9.38
N ILE A 193 -5.00 -14.43 8.75
CA ILE A 193 -3.73 -15.14 8.84
C ILE A 193 -3.27 -15.32 7.41
N MET A 194 -2.05 -14.90 7.09
CA MET A 194 -1.46 -15.11 5.77
C MET A 194 -0.40 -16.21 5.84
N THR A 195 -0.09 -16.80 4.68
CA THR A 195 1.08 -17.67 4.52
C THR A 195 2.05 -17.01 3.54
N ASP A 196 3.31 -16.85 3.94
CA ASP A 196 4.38 -16.41 3.04
C ASP A 196 5.61 -17.34 3.13
N SER A 197 6.74 -16.93 2.55
CA SER A 197 8.00 -17.70 2.60
C SER A 197 8.54 -17.95 4.02
N ASN A 198 8.02 -17.25 5.03
CA ASN A 198 8.37 -17.42 6.44
C ASN A 198 7.35 -18.28 7.21
N GLY A 199 6.31 -18.80 6.53
CA GLY A 199 5.24 -19.61 7.12
C GLY A 199 3.98 -18.80 7.44
N LEU A 200 3.19 -19.31 8.41
CA LEU A 200 1.95 -18.66 8.85
C LEU A 200 2.25 -17.41 9.67
N ARG A 201 1.62 -16.29 9.30
CA ARG A 201 1.79 -14.98 9.94
C ARG A 201 0.43 -14.39 10.31
N LEU A 202 0.34 -13.85 11.51
CA LEU A 202 -0.84 -13.11 11.96
C LEU A 202 -0.86 -11.70 11.37
N THR A 203 -1.96 -11.33 10.73
CA THR A 203 -2.14 -10.05 10.01
C THR A 203 -3.39 -9.30 10.44
N SER A 204 -4.35 -10.02 11.05
CA SER A 204 -5.64 -9.47 11.46
C SER A 204 -6.30 -8.72 10.29
N VAL A 205 -6.96 -7.60 10.57
CA VAL A 205 -7.73 -6.81 9.59
C VAL A 205 -6.88 -6.18 8.47
N PHE A 206 -5.55 -6.13 8.62
CA PHE A 206 -4.67 -5.44 7.66
C PHE A 206 -4.28 -6.31 6.46
N GLN A 207 -4.41 -7.64 6.58
CA GLN A 207 -3.97 -8.60 5.54
C GLN A 207 -2.48 -8.45 5.16
N TYR A 208 -1.71 -7.72 5.96
CA TYR A 208 -0.27 -7.50 5.80
C TYR A 208 0.37 -7.37 7.17
N ALA A 209 1.35 -8.24 7.44
CA ALA A 209 1.85 -8.46 8.80
C ALA A 209 2.68 -7.30 9.31
N ASN A 210 3.42 -6.60 8.44
CA ASN A 210 4.29 -5.51 8.87
C ASN A 210 3.47 -4.28 9.29
N THR A 211 2.42 -3.94 8.54
CA THR A 211 1.47 -2.88 8.93
C THR A 211 0.77 -3.23 10.24
N TYR A 212 0.35 -4.49 10.42
CA TYR A 212 -0.24 -4.90 11.70
C TYR A 212 0.77 -4.78 12.85
N ALA A 213 2.04 -5.15 12.63
CA ALA A 213 3.10 -4.97 13.61
C ALA A 213 3.32 -3.50 13.98
N ALA A 214 3.32 -2.57 13.02
CA ALA A 214 3.40 -1.13 13.27
C ALA A 214 2.24 -0.62 14.15
N PHE A 215 1.04 -1.13 13.89
CA PHE A 215 -0.14 -0.84 14.72
C PHE A 215 0.00 -1.43 16.14
N LEU A 216 0.55 -2.62 16.30
CA LEU A 216 0.80 -3.25 17.60
C LEU A 216 1.90 -2.55 18.41
N ILE A 217 2.92 -1.95 17.77
CA ILE A 217 3.87 -1.05 18.45
C ILE A 217 3.12 0.12 19.09
N THR A 218 2.22 0.74 18.32
CA THR A 218 1.39 1.85 18.81
C THR A 218 0.53 1.43 20.01
N LEU A 219 -0.15 0.29 19.92
CA LEU A 219 -1.03 -0.21 20.99
C LEU A 219 -0.26 -0.67 22.23
N SER A 220 0.87 -1.36 22.07
CA SER A 220 1.67 -1.84 23.20
C SER A 220 2.23 -0.68 24.01
N LEU A 221 2.82 0.32 23.34
CA LEU A 221 3.36 1.51 24.00
C LEU A 221 2.25 2.41 24.57
N GLY A 222 1.10 2.50 23.89
CA GLY A 222 -0.09 3.15 24.40
C GLY A 222 -0.60 2.50 25.68
N ALA A 223 -0.81 1.17 25.68
CA ALA A 223 -1.23 0.39 26.84
C ALA A 223 -0.24 0.56 28.01
N LEU A 224 1.05 0.42 27.74
CA LEU A 224 2.12 0.63 28.72
C LEU A 224 2.05 2.05 29.33
N PHE A 225 1.87 3.07 28.51
CA PHE A 225 1.70 4.44 28.98
C PHE A 225 0.52 4.58 29.96
N PHE A 226 -0.64 3.98 29.67
CA PHE A 226 -1.78 4.01 30.60
C PHE A 226 -1.54 3.21 31.88
N ILE A 227 -0.77 2.12 31.83
CA ILE A 227 -0.36 1.35 33.01
C ILE A 227 0.52 2.20 33.93
N VAL A 228 1.51 2.90 33.38
CA VAL A 228 2.50 3.63 34.21
C VAL A 228 2.08 5.03 34.63
N LYS A 229 1.05 5.60 34.01
CA LYS A 229 0.59 6.96 34.35
C LYS A 229 -0.39 7.02 35.53
N SER A 230 -0.97 5.90 35.93
CA SER A 230 -2.06 5.84 36.92
C SER A 230 -1.84 4.74 37.94
N ARG A 231 -2.17 5.01 39.21
CA ARG A 231 -2.17 4.01 40.29
C ARG A 231 -3.53 3.35 40.50
N LYS A 232 -4.57 3.85 39.83
CA LYS A 232 -5.94 3.37 39.98
C LYS A 232 -6.05 2.03 39.26
N TRP A 233 -6.31 0.97 40.02
CA TRP A 233 -6.37 -0.39 39.47
C TRP A 233 -7.34 -0.50 38.29
N TYR A 234 -8.48 0.20 38.33
CA TYR A 234 -9.47 0.18 37.25
C TYR A 234 -9.03 0.90 35.97
N VAL A 235 -8.00 1.77 36.05
CA VAL A 235 -7.33 2.32 34.87
C VAL A 235 -6.26 1.35 34.39
N VAL A 236 -5.47 0.77 35.30
CA VAL A 236 -4.36 -0.15 34.96
C VAL A 236 -4.86 -1.46 34.36
N LEU A 237 -5.88 -2.07 34.94
CA LEU A 237 -6.39 -3.41 34.63
C LEU A 237 -6.67 -3.63 33.12
N PRO A 238 -7.50 -2.81 32.43
CA PRO A 238 -7.83 -3.09 31.03
C PRO A 238 -6.60 -3.03 30.12
N HIS A 239 -5.62 -2.19 30.43
CA HIS A 239 -4.40 -2.11 29.62
C HIS A 239 -3.40 -3.21 29.97
N ALA A 240 -3.29 -3.59 31.24
CA ALA A 240 -2.41 -4.67 31.67
C ALA A 240 -2.89 -6.03 31.14
N ILE A 241 -4.19 -6.31 31.18
CA ILE A 241 -4.78 -7.53 30.60
C ILE A 241 -4.48 -7.64 29.10
N MET A 242 -4.55 -6.53 28.36
CA MET A 242 -4.34 -6.55 26.90
C MET A 242 -2.88 -6.51 26.45
N LEU A 243 -1.95 -6.09 27.31
CA LEU A 243 -0.55 -5.93 26.91
C LEU A 243 0.10 -7.26 26.49
N VAL A 244 -0.18 -8.36 27.20
CA VAL A 244 0.33 -9.70 26.85
C VAL A 244 -0.23 -10.19 25.49
N PRO A 245 -1.56 -10.15 25.22
CA PRO A 245 -2.14 -10.45 23.92
C PRO A 245 -1.59 -9.61 22.77
N ILE A 246 -1.33 -8.32 23.00
CA ILE A 246 -0.73 -7.42 22.00
C ILE A 246 0.69 -7.87 21.66
N ILE A 247 1.52 -8.16 22.66
CA ILE A 247 2.92 -8.59 22.45
C ILE A 247 2.96 -9.99 21.81
N VAL A 248 2.10 -10.93 22.20
CA VAL A 248 1.97 -12.22 21.53
C VAL A 248 1.59 -12.01 20.05
N SER A 249 0.57 -11.20 19.77
CA SER A 249 0.18 -10.86 18.39
C SER A 249 1.33 -10.25 17.61
N PHE A 250 2.15 -9.40 18.25
CA PHE A 250 3.31 -8.76 17.63
C PHE A 250 4.33 -9.79 17.18
N TRP A 251 4.66 -10.77 18.02
CA TRP A 251 5.56 -11.86 17.64
C TRP A 251 4.98 -12.75 16.54
N LEU A 252 3.67 -13.03 16.58
CA LEU A 252 3.00 -13.81 15.54
C LEU A 252 2.98 -13.12 14.16
N THR A 253 3.26 -11.82 14.08
CA THR A 253 3.43 -11.13 12.79
C THR A 253 4.73 -11.51 12.09
N LEU A 254 5.75 -12.02 12.82
CA LEU A 254 7.11 -12.26 12.31
C LEU A 254 7.77 -11.03 11.62
N SER A 255 7.35 -9.80 11.96
CA SER A 255 7.91 -8.58 11.36
C SER A 255 9.27 -8.20 11.97
N ARG A 256 10.36 -8.47 11.24
CA ARG A 256 11.73 -8.11 11.66
C ARG A 256 11.94 -6.60 11.78
N GLY A 257 11.41 -5.83 10.84
CA GLY A 257 11.47 -4.37 10.87
C GLY A 257 10.82 -3.82 12.15
N ALA A 258 9.69 -4.38 12.56
CA ALA A 258 8.99 -3.96 13.77
C ALA A 258 9.78 -4.27 15.05
N ILE A 259 10.53 -5.40 15.10
CA ILE A 259 11.45 -5.73 16.20
C ILE A 259 12.54 -4.67 16.36
N VAL A 260 13.04 -4.10 15.27
CA VAL A 260 14.03 -3.01 15.29
C VAL A 260 13.39 -1.68 15.67
N VAL A 261 12.15 -1.42 15.26
CA VAL A 261 11.47 -0.13 15.51
C VAL A 261 10.97 0.00 16.94
N ILE A 262 10.42 -1.07 17.56
CA ILE A 262 9.80 -0.96 18.89
C ILE A 262 10.74 -0.42 19.99
N PRO A 263 12.04 -0.82 20.08
CA PRO A 263 12.96 -0.26 21.07
C PRO A 263 13.26 1.22 20.79
N VAL A 264 13.37 1.62 19.53
CA VAL A 264 13.62 3.03 19.15
C VAL A 264 12.47 3.91 19.62
N VAL A 265 11.23 3.51 19.33
CA VAL A 265 10.04 4.27 19.75
C VAL A 265 9.89 4.26 21.27
N PHE A 266 10.13 3.12 21.91
CA PHE A 266 10.11 2.99 23.37
C PHE A 266 11.14 3.92 24.04
N LEU A 267 12.37 3.98 23.51
CA LEU A 267 13.41 4.88 24.00
C LEU A 267 13.01 6.35 23.85
N ILE A 268 12.47 6.74 22.69
CA ILE A 268 11.93 8.09 22.47
C ILE A 268 10.89 8.42 23.53
N MET A 269 9.96 7.49 23.80
CA MET A 269 8.93 7.64 24.83
C MET A 269 9.52 7.86 26.23
N LEU A 270 10.59 7.13 26.60
CA LEU A 270 11.22 7.25 27.92
C LEU A 270 11.80 8.65 28.18
N PHE A 271 12.32 9.36 27.17
CA PHE A 271 12.83 10.74 27.32
C PHE A 271 11.78 11.75 27.82
N PHE A 272 10.49 11.42 27.71
CA PHE A 272 9.40 12.27 28.19
C PHE A 272 8.89 11.87 29.58
N PHE A 273 9.33 10.75 30.15
CA PHE A 273 8.90 10.27 31.45
C PHE A 273 9.79 10.75 32.59
N SER A 274 9.24 10.91 33.80
CA SER A 274 10.06 11.03 35.01
C SER A 274 10.87 9.76 35.24
N ILE A 275 11.96 9.82 36.02
CA ILE A 275 12.84 8.66 36.27
C ILE A 275 12.04 7.49 36.86
N SER A 276 11.13 7.79 37.80
CA SER A 276 10.21 6.79 38.36
C SER A 276 9.38 6.09 37.28
N ARG A 277 8.79 6.85 36.35
CA ARG A 277 7.99 6.30 35.24
C ARG A 277 8.85 5.59 34.21
N GLN A 278 10.10 5.99 34.01
CA GLN A 278 11.04 5.26 33.15
C GLN A 278 11.33 3.88 33.71
N ILE A 279 11.68 3.79 35.00
CA ILE A 279 11.93 2.52 35.69
C ILE A 279 10.67 1.65 35.67
N LEU A 280 9.51 2.23 36.01
CA LEU A 280 8.23 1.51 35.96
C LEU A 280 7.91 1.01 34.56
N ALA A 281 8.14 1.82 33.51
CA ALA A 281 7.92 1.40 32.14
C ALA A 281 8.85 0.25 31.73
N LEU A 282 10.14 0.33 32.09
CA LEU A 282 11.12 -0.74 31.85
C LEU A 282 10.72 -2.05 32.53
N ILE A 283 10.36 -2.00 33.82
CA ILE A 283 9.96 -3.18 34.59
C ILE A 283 8.67 -3.76 34.02
N GLN A 284 7.63 -2.95 33.86
CA GLN A 284 6.31 -3.42 33.42
C GLN A 284 6.36 -3.98 31.99
N PHE A 285 7.10 -3.33 31.09
CA PHE A 285 7.23 -3.80 29.72
C PHE A 285 8.10 -5.05 29.63
N GLY A 286 9.21 -5.10 30.39
CA GLY A 286 10.06 -6.28 30.48
C GLY A 286 9.32 -7.49 31.03
N LEU A 287 8.51 -7.32 32.08
CA LEU A 287 7.65 -8.38 32.64
C LEU A 287 6.57 -8.82 31.64
N ALA A 288 5.96 -7.89 30.89
CA ALA A 288 4.99 -8.23 29.86
C ALA A 288 5.63 -9.05 28.73
N PHE A 289 6.81 -8.64 28.25
CA PHE A 289 7.57 -9.40 27.26
C PHE A 289 7.97 -10.78 27.77
N ALA A 290 8.46 -10.88 29.01
CA ALA A 290 8.80 -12.16 29.61
C ALA A 290 7.57 -13.08 29.69
N ALA A 291 6.43 -12.58 30.17
CA ALA A 291 5.17 -13.32 30.21
C ALA A 291 4.72 -13.79 28.81
N SER A 292 4.83 -12.92 27.80
CA SER A 292 4.51 -13.28 26.41
C SER A 292 5.47 -14.32 25.83
N LEU A 293 6.78 -14.20 26.05
CA LEU A 293 7.78 -15.14 25.55
C LEU A 293 7.64 -16.52 26.19
N LEU A 294 7.30 -16.59 27.49
CA LEU A 294 7.06 -17.85 28.20
C LEU A 294 5.93 -18.69 27.57
N ILE A 295 4.92 -18.03 26.99
CA ILE A 295 3.78 -18.73 26.38
C ILE A 295 3.85 -18.79 24.84
N LEU A 296 4.75 -18.03 24.22
CA LEU A 296 4.73 -17.76 22.78
C LEU A 296 4.84 -19.03 21.94
N GLU A 297 5.78 -19.92 22.28
CA GLU A 297 6.01 -21.16 21.55
C GLU A 297 4.75 -22.03 21.55
N LYS A 298 4.20 -22.32 22.73
CA LYS A 298 2.99 -23.13 22.87
C LYS A 298 1.79 -22.51 22.14
N VAL A 299 1.59 -21.20 22.24
CA VAL A 299 0.50 -20.50 21.53
C VAL A 299 0.72 -20.50 20.01
N THR A 300 1.98 -20.44 19.56
CA THR A 300 2.33 -20.52 18.13
C THR A 300 2.01 -21.91 17.60
N ASP A 301 2.46 -22.96 18.27
CA ASP A 301 2.28 -24.34 17.85
C ASP A 301 0.81 -24.74 17.82
N ILE A 302 0.05 -24.38 18.86
CA ILE A 302 -1.40 -24.57 18.91
C ILE A 302 -2.05 -23.85 17.72
N GLY A 303 -1.71 -22.59 17.47
CA GLY A 303 -2.29 -21.83 16.37
C GLY A 303 -1.99 -22.45 15.00
N ILE A 304 -0.74 -22.83 14.73
CA ILE A 304 -0.34 -23.53 13.51
C ILE A 304 -1.07 -24.86 13.38
N GLY A 305 -1.19 -25.62 14.46
CA GLY A 305 -1.94 -26.88 14.51
C GLY A 305 -3.42 -26.68 14.15
N LEU A 306 -4.06 -25.65 14.72
CA LEU A 306 -5.46 -25.31 14.47
C LEU A 306 -5.75 -24.86 13.04
N GLN A 307 -4.78 -24.25 12.35
CA GLN A 307 -4.91 -23.93 10.93
C GLN A 307 -4.89 -25.18 10.03
N LYS A 308 -4.26 -26.27 10.50
CA LYS A 308 -4.25 -27.55 9.78
C LYS A 308 -5.46 -28.41 10.14
N GLN A 309 -5.79 -28.48 11.42
CA GLN A 309 -6.89 -29.29 11.94
C GLN A 309 -7.60 -28.55 13.08
N PRO A 310 -8.81 -28.01 12.84
CA PRO A 310 -9.58 -27.35 13.89
C PRO A 310 -9.91 -28.28 15.06
N SER A 311 -9.69 -27.82 16.29
CA SER A 311 -10.01 -28.55 17.52
C SER A 311 -10.46 -27.58 18.62
N ALA A 312 -11.66 -27.79 19.15
CA ALA A 312 -12.20 -26.96 20.22
C ALA A 312 -11.38 -27.07 21.52
N SER A 313 -10.87 -28.26 21.82
CA SER A 313 -10.03 -28.51 23.00
C SER A 313 -8.69 -27.77 22.90
N GLU A 314 -8.00 -27.89 21.76
CA GLU A 314 -6.72 -27.18 21.53
C GLU A 314 -6.92 -25.66 21.48
N SER A 315 -8.01 -25.19 20.86
CA SER A 315 -8.41 -23.78 20.86
C SER A 315 -8.57 -23.23 22.28
N TRP A 316 -9.34 -23.93 23.13
CA TRP A 316 -9.52 -23.53 24.53
C TRP A 316 -8.22 -23.62 25.33
N HIS A 317 -7.38 -24.63 25.07
CA HIS A 317 -6.06 -24.73 25.68
C HIS A 317 -5.20 -23.50 25.36
N GLY A 318 -5.14 -23.09 24.09
CA GLY A 318 -4.44 -21.86 23.68
C GLY A 318 -4.99 -20.60 24.34
N TRP A 319 -6.32 -20.44 24.41
CA TRP A 319 -6.96 -19.33 25.12
C TRP A 319 -6.66 -19.32 26.61
N SER A 320 -6.72 -20.48 27.27
CA SER A 320 -6.48 -20.60 28.71
C SER A 320 -5.06 -20.16 29.08
N ILE A 321 -4.06 -20.57 28.30
CA ILE A 321 -2.65 -20.17 28.48
C ILE A 321 -2.53 -18.65 28.35
N LEU A 322 -3.08 -18.08 27.28
CA LEU A 322 -3.01 -16.65 27.01
C LEU A 322 -3.69 -15.83 28.12
N LEU A 323 -4.91 -16.22 28.51
CA LEU A 323 -5.71 -15.50 29.52
C LEU A 323 -5.08 -15.60 30.91
N ILE A 324 -4.59 -16.78 31.32
CA ILE A 324 -3.91 -16.94 32.61
C ILE A 324 -2.66 -16.05 32.67
N ALA A 325 -1.80 -16.08 31.64
CA ALA A 325 -0.62 -15.23 31.59
C ALA A 325 -0.99 -13.73 31.66
N SER A 326 -2.05 -13.34 30.95
CA SER A 326 -2.57 -11.96 30.95
C SER A 326 -3.09 -11.54 32.32
N ILE A 327 -3.82 -12.41 33.02
CA ILE A 327 -4.33 -12.15 34.38
C ILE A 327 -3.19 -12.06 35.38
N VAL A 328 -2.24 -12.99 35.35
CA VAL A 328 -1.06 -12.98 36.22
C VAL A 328 -0.28 -11.68 36.04
N PHE A 329 0.02 -11.31 34.79
CA PHE A 329 0.68 -10.05 34.50
C PHE A 329 -0.14 -8.85 34.97
N ALA A 330 -1.46 -8.84 34.77
CA ALA A 330 -2.32 -7.74 35.21
C ALA A 330 -2.32 -7.57 36.73
N VAL A 331 -2.37 -8.67 37.49
CA VAL A 331 -2.25 -8.65 38.96
C VAL A 331 -0.89 -8.07 39.36
N LEU A 332 0.21 -8.57 38.78
CA LEU A 332 1.55 -8.05 39.04
C LEU A 332 1.66 -6.55 38.71
N ALA A 333 1.12 -6.12 37.58
CA ALA A 333 1.14 -4.74 37.16
C ALA A 333 0.42 -3.84 38.16
N ILE A 334 -0.76 -4.25 38.63
CA ILE A 334 -1.54 -3.53 39.66
C ILE A 334 -0.77 -3.47 40.98
N VAL A 335 -0.17 -4.59 41.42
CA VAL A 335 0.64 -4.66 42.65
C VAL A 335 1.83 -3.70 42.56
N ILE A 336 2.57 -3.71 41.45
CA ILE A 336 3.69 -2.79 41.19
C ILE A 336 3.22 -1.33 41.23
N GLN A 337 2.11 -0.99 40.54
CA GLN A 337 1.58 0.38 40.54
C GLN A 337 1.05 0.82 41.91
N ARG A 338 0.53 -0.11 42.72
CA ARG A 338 -0.01 0.19 44.04
C ARG A 338 1.09 0.37 45.09
N PHE A 339 2.13 -0.46 45.06
CA PHE A 339 3.13 -0.52 46.13
C PHE A 339 4.52 -0.03 45.70
N ALA A 340 5.03 -0.45 44.54
CA ALA A 340 6.37 -0.09 44.09
C ALA A 340 6.44 1.33 43.51
N ALA A 341 5.42 1.78 42.76
CA ALA A 341 5.42 3.11 42.16
C ALA A 341 5.51 4.26 43.19
N PRO A 342 4.74 4.27 44.30
CA PRO A 342 4.89 5.30 45.34
C PRO A 342 6.24 5.26 46.07
N TRP A 343 6.87 4.09 46.15
CA TRP A 343 8.19 3.93 46.74
C TRP A 343 9.28 4.46 45.80
N LEU A 344 9.23 4.10 44.50
CA LEU A 344 10.14 4.60 43.47
C LEU A 344 10.06 6.12 43.35
N GLU A 345 8.87 6.69 43.28
CA GLU A 345 8.71 8.16 43.20
C GLU A 345 9.34 8.88 44.39
N ARG A 346 9.23 8.32 45.62
CA ARG A 346 9.88 8.90 46.80
C ARG A 346 11.41 8.88 46.68
N ILE A 347 11.99 7.80 46.16
CA ILE A 347 13.45 7.65 46.03
C ILE A 347 14.00 8.47 44.86
N THR A 348 13.27 8.59 43.76
CA THR A 348 13.71 9.31 42.57
C THR A 348 13.42 10.80 42.64
N ALA A 349 12.51 11.26 43.50
CA ALA A 349 12.15 12.68 43.64
C ALA A 349 13.37 13.60 43.82
N ARG A 350 14.40 13.15 44.56
CA ARG A 350 15.66 13.89 44.75
C ARG A 350 16.46 14.09 43.45
N PHE A 351 16.31 13.20 42.48
CA PHE A 351 16.98 13.24 41.18
C PHE A 351 16.12 13.88 40.09
N ASP A 352 14.79 13.76 40.16
CA ASP A 352 13.85 14.36 39.19
C ASP A 352 13.93 15.91 39.19
N SER A 353 14.48 16.52 40.24
CA SER A 353 14.77 17.97 40.28
C SER A 353 15.95 18.41 39.40
N LYS A 354 16.82 17.47 38.97
CA LYS A 354 18.00 17.76 38.14
C LYS A 354 17.63 17.68 36.66
N LYS A 355 17.87 18.77 35.92
CA LYS A 355 17.52 18.95 34.50
C LYS A 355 17.95 17.80 33.56
N PHE A 356 19.03 17.09 33.89
CA PHE A 356 19.59 16.02 33.05
C PHE A 356 19.26 14.60 33.51
N ALA A 357 18.65 14.42 34.68
CA ALA A 357 18.50 13.09 35.26
C ALA A 357 17.53 12.19 34.46
N THR A 358 16.53 12.79 33.82
CA THR A 358 15.61 12.15 32.86
C THR A 358 16.31 11.58 31.61
N PHE A 359 17.52 12.01 31.27
CA PHE A 359 18.24 11.50 30.10
C PHE A 359 19.16 10.32 30.43
N ILE A 360 19.49 10.11 31.71
CA ILE A 360 20.50 9.12 32.11
C ILE A 360 20.06 7.69 31.77
N LEU A 361 18.85 7.28 32.17
CA LEU A 361 18.37 5.92 31.92
C LEU A 361 18.13 5.61 30.43
N PRO A 362 17.50 6.49 29.63
CA PRO A 362 17.39 6.24 28.19
C PRO A 362 18.75 6.16 27.48
N ILE A 363 19.71 7.03 27.83
CA ILE A 363 21.07 6.97 27.26
C ILE A 363 21.78 5.69 27.70
N ALA A 364 21.69 5.32 28.97
CA ALA A 364 22.24 4.06 29.46
C ALA A 364 21.60 2.85 28.76
N ALA A 365 20.28 2.86 28.54
CA ALA A 365 19.57 1.82 27.79
C ALA A 365 20.00 1.76 26.32
N ILE A 366 20.28 2.89 25.67
CA ILE A 366 20.88 2.92 24.32
C ILE A 366 22.25 2.26 24.34
N VAL A 367 23.12 2.66 25.27
CA VAL A 367 24.48 2.12 25.38
C VAL A 367 24.44 0.62 25.66
N ILE A 368 23.63 0.18 26.63
CA ILE A 368 23.45 -1.25 26.96
C ILE A 368 22.85 -2.00 25.77
N GLY A 369 21.87 -1.43 25.07
CA GLY A 369 21.26 -2.03 23.90
C GLY A 369 22.24 -2.20 22.75
N VAL A 370 23.07 -1.19 22.47
CA VAL A 370 24.13 -1.25 21.45
C VAL A 370 25.20 -2.27 21.85
N VAL A 371 25.66 -2.26 23.10
CA VAL A 371 26.63 -3.24 23.60
C VAL A 371 26.04 -4.65 23.54
N GLY A 372 24.79 -4.84 23.97
CA GLY A 372 24.08 -6.13 23.90
C GLY A 372 23.90 -6.62 22.47
N ALA A 373 23.55 -5.74 21.53
CA ALA A 373 23.48 -6.08 20.11
C ALA A 373 24.85 -6.47 19.55
N ILE A 374 25.92 -5.74 19.89
CA ILE A 374 27.29 -6.10 19.49
C ILE A 374 27.68 -7.47 20.05
N LEU A 375 27.45 -7.72 21.34
CA LEU A 375 27.76 -9.00 21.99
C LEU A 375 26.94 -10.16 21.39
N ILE A 376 25.66 -9.94 21.09
CA ILE A 376 24.79 -10.95 20.48
C ILE A 376 25.13 -11.15 19.00
N LEU A 377 25.57 -10.15 18.25
CA LEU A 377 25.86 -10.29 16.81
C LEU A 377 27.29 -10.78 16.54
N SER A 378 28.22 -10.53 17.46
CA SER A 378 29.60 -11.04 17.40
C SER A 378 29.72 -12.49 17.87
N ASP A 379 30.79 -13.18 17.46
CA ASP A 379 31.10 -14.55 17.88
C ASP A 379 31.73 -14.61 19.28
N THR A 380 31.19 -13.84 20.22
CA THR A 380 31.67 -13.78 21.62
C THR A 380 31.12 -14.91 22.50
N GLY A 381 30.32 -15.83 21.95
CA GLY A 381 29.67 -16.92 22.68
C GLY A 381 28.43 -16.51 23.50
N PHE A 382 28.12 -15.21 23.57
CA PHE A 382 26.99 -14.67 24.34
C PHE A 382 25.62 -15.18 23.84
N LYS A 383 25.52 -15.53 22.55
CA LYS A 383 24.34 -16.17 21.93
C LYS A 383 23.91 -17.46 22.64
N ASN A 384 24.83 -18.20 23.26
CA ASN A 384 24.58 -19.50 23.89
C ASN A 384 24.03 -19.40 25.32
N ILE A 385 23.94 -18.20 25.88
CA ILE A 385 23.38 -17.94 27.21
C ILE A 385 21.85 -17.67 27.11
N LEU A 386 21.36 -17.38 25.91
CA LEU A 386 19.95 -17.13 25.66
C LEU A 386 19.17 -18.47 25.63
N PRO A 387 17.94 -18.50 26.17
CA PRO A 387 17.03 -19.62 25.98
C PRO A 387 16.87 -19.99 24.49
N ASP A 388 16.79 -21.27 24.16
CA ASP A 388 16.78 -21.76 22.76
C ASP A 388 15.66 -21.13 21.91
N ASN A 389 14.50 -20.87 22.53
CA ASN A 389 13.37 -20.21 21.89
C ASN A 389 13.64 -18.73 21.55
N VAL A 390 14.47 -18.02 22.32
CA VAL A 390 14.90 -16.63 22.04
C VAL A 390 16.04 -16.64 21.03
N LYS A 391 17.01 -17.54 21.20
CA LYS A 391 18.15 -17.72 20.31
C LYS A 391 17.71 -17.98 18.88
N THR A 392 16.85 -18.99 18.67
CA THR A 392 16.32 -19.35 17.34
C THR A 392 15.58 -18.17 16.68
N ARG A 393 14.86 -17.35 17.47
CA ARG A 393 14.13 -16.19 16.93
C ARG A 393 15.06 -15.05 16.54
N ILE A 394 16.15 -14.83 17.28
CA ILE A 394 17.17 -13.83 16.97
C ILE A 394 18.02 -14.27 15.78
N GLU A 395 18.41 -15.54 15.70
CA GLU A 395 19.17 -16.12 14.57
C GLU A 395 18.40 -16.05 13.25
N ASN A 396 17.06 -16.12 13.31
CA ASN A 396 16.19 -15.93 12.16
C ASN A 396 16.06 -14.46 11.70
N ILE A 397 16.62 -13.48 12.43
CA ILE A 397 16.75 -12.09 11.99
C ILE A 397 17.99 -11.98 11.10
N ASN A 398 17.84 -12.38 9.83
CA ASN A 398 18.89 -12.26 8.82
C ASN A 398 18.59 -11.08 7.88
N PHE A 399 19.46 -10.06 7.88
CA PHE A 399 19.34 -8.87 7.03
C PHE A 399 19.71 -9.12 5.56
N GLN A 400 20.22 -10.30 5.21
CA GLN A 400 20.48 -10.76 3.85
C GLN A 400 19.29 -11.53 3.25
N GLN A 401 18.12 -11.52 3.90
CA GLN A 401 16.93 -12.15 3.34
C GLN A 401 16.38 -11.38 2.14
N HIS A 402 15.76 -12.14 1.24
CA HIS A 402 15.06 -11.67 0.04
C HIS A 402 14.30 -10.35 0.22
N SER A 403 13.41 -10.27 1.21
CA SER A 403 12.54 -9.10 1.40
C SER A 403 13.26 -7.83 1.84
N VAL A 404 14.46 -7.92 2.42
CA VAL A 404 15.29 -6.77 2.80
C VAL A 404 16.09 -6.28 1.60
N LEU A 405 16.67 -7.21 0.84
CA LEU A 405 17.46 -6.92 -0.37
C LEU A 405 16.58 -6.32 -1.48
N GLU A 406 15.36 -6.84 -1.67
CA GLU A 406 14.38 -6.28 -2.61
C GLU A 406 13.99 -4.84 -2.24
N ARG A 407 13.81 -4.51 -0.96
CA ARG A 407 13.53 -3.12 -0.55
C ARG A 407 14.68 -2.19 -0.93
N GLY A 408 15.92 -2.60 -0.70
CA GLY A 408 17.09 -1.85 -1.13
C GLY A 408 17.11 -1.58 -2.64
N THR A 409 16.64 -2.55 -3.42
CA THR A 409 16.43 -2.41 -4.86
C THR A 409 15.34 -1.37 -5.18
N PHE A 410 14.16 -1.49 -4.56
CA PHE A 410 13.07 -0.53 -4.75
C PHE A 410 13.47 0.89 -4.39
N TYR A 411 14.30 1.06 -3.35
CA TYR A 411 14.74 2.38 -2.92
C TYR A 411 15.65 3.04 -3.97
N LYS A 412 16.57 2.27 -4.58
CA LYS A 412 17.41 2.77 -5.67
C LYS A 412 16.56 3.17 -6.87
N ASP A 413 15.58 2.34 -7.24
CA ASP A 413 14.74 2.61 -8.40
C ASP A 413 13.75 3.75 -8.14
N ALA A 414 13.30 3.95 -6.89
CA ALA A 414 12.50 5.10 -6.50
C ALA A 414 13.31 6.41 -6.58
N VAL A 415 14.60 6.38 -6.24
CA VAL A 415 15.48 7.55 -6.41
C VAL A 415 15.69 7.88 -7.89
N LYS A 416 15.86 6.88 -8.76
CA LYS A 416 15.92 7.10 -10.23
C LYS A 416 14.62 7.70 -10.77
N LEU A 417 13.47 7.22 -10.29
CA LEU A 417 12.18 7.78 -10.66
C LEU A 417 12.08 9.24 -10.19
N TRP A 418 12.43 9.51 -8.93
CA TRP A 418 12.38 10.87 -8.39
C TRP A 418 13.32 11.84 -9.11
N SER A 419 14.49 11.40 -9.59
CA SER A 419 15.40 12.28 -10.35
C SER A 419 14.81 12.79 -11.67
N ASP A 420 13.88 12.03 -12.27
CA ASP A 420 13.15 12.47 -13.47
C ASP A 420 11.99 13.43 -13.13
N TYR A 421 11.53 13.43 -11.87
CA TYR A 421 10.37 14.19 -11.39
C TYR A 421 10.62 14.93 -10.04
N PRO A 422 11.68 15.74 -9.91
CA PRO A 422 12.22 16.11 -8.60
C PRO A 422 11.35 17.08 -7.79
N ILE A 423 10.68 18.03 -8.44
CA ILE A 423 10.02 19.16 -7.77
C ILE A 423 8.59 18.82 -7.35
N ILE A 424 7.74 18.45 -8.30
CA ILE A 424 6.29 18.23 -8.08
C ILE A 424 5.88 16.74 -8.17
N GLY A 425 6.84 15.85 -8.43
CA GLY A 425 6.58 14.41 -8.58
C GLY A 425 5.89 14.06 -9.90
N ALA A 426 5.53 12.79 -10.01
CA ALA A 426 4.81 12.21 -11.16
C ALA A 426 3.34 11.87 -10.80
N GLY A 427 2.77 12.53 -9.79
CA GLY A 427 1.40 12.33 -9.33
C GLY A 427 1.22 11.18 -8.34
N GLY A 428 0.12 11.19 -7.58
CA GLY A 428 -0.24 10.08 -6.68
C GLY A 428 -0.31 8.73 -7.42
N GLY A 429 0.24 7.67 -6.83
CA GLY A 429 0.38 6.38 -7.50
C GLY A 429 1.50 6.29 -8.53
N ALA A 430 2.36 7.32 -8.66
CA ALA A 430 3.50 7.34 -9.59
C ALA A 430 4.33 6.05 -9.53
N TRP A 431 4.65 5.56 -8.33
CA TRP A 431 5.40 4.31 -8.19
C TRP A 431 4.70 3.15 -8.90
N ALA A 432 3.42 2.92 -8.62
CA ALA A 432 2.66 1.81 -9.20
C ALA A 432 2.56 1.88 -10.73
N SER A 433 2.59 3.09 -11.30
CA SER A 433 2.52 3.32 -12.74
C SER A 433 3.88 3.27 -13.44
N LEU A 434 4.96 3.68 -12.77
CA LEU A 434 6.26 3.91 -13.42
C LEU A 434 7.36 2.93 -13.00
N TYR A 435 7.21 2.16 -11.92
CA TYR A 435 8.30 1.32 -11.42
C TYR A 435 8.87 0.40 -12.50
N GLU A 436 8.03 -0.09 -13.43
CA GLU A 436 8.48 -1.01 -14.47
C GLU A 436 9.50 -0.40 -15.45
N LYS A 437 9.45 0.93 -15.65
CA LYS A 437 10.42 1.68 -16.45
C LYS A 437 11.79 1.77 -15.76
N TYR A 438 11.80 1.85 -14.43
CA TYR A 438 13.02 2.08 -13.65
C TYR A 438 13.61 0.81 -13.02
N GLN A 439 12.82 -0.28 -12.95
CA GLN A 439 13.22 -1.53 -12.31
C GLN A 439 14.53 -2.06 -12.91
N ASN A 440 15.46 -2.46 -12.05
CA ASN A 440 16.74 -3.08 -12.41
C ASN A 440 16.67 -4.61 -12.63
N ASN A 441 15.56 -5.25 -12.25
CA ASN A 441 15.28 -6.67 -12.46
C ASN A 441 13.75 -6.88 -12.53
N PRO A 442 13.24 -8.02 -13.04
CA PRO A 442 11.81 -8.24 -13.31
C PRO A 442 10.92 -8.40 -12.05
N TYR A 443 11.18 -7.69 -10.96
CA TYR A 443 10.35 -7.73 -9.75
C TYR A 443 8.94 -7.15 -10.01
N THR A 444 8.00 -7.44 -9.10
CA THR A 444 6.65 -6.85 -9.13
C THR A 444 6.38 -6.19 -7.79
N SER A 445 6.15 -4.88 -7.78
CA SER A 445 5.75 -4.18 -6.55
C SER A 445 4.90 -2.96 -6.85
N ARG A 446 3.71 -2.89 -6.22
CA ARG A 446 2.82 -1.73 -6.30
C ARG A 446 3.12 -0.65 -5.26
N GLN A 447 4.05 -0.89 -4.33
CA GLN A 447 4.40 0.04 -3.26
C GLN A 447 5.92 0.17 -3.17
N ALA A 448 6.43 1.35 -2.82
CA ALA A 448 7.89 1.54 -2.74
C ALA A 448 8.50 0.91 -1.46
N HIS A 449 7.65 0.41 -0.54
CA HIS A 449 8.05 -0.08 0.79
C HIS A 449 8.90 0.92 1.60
N ASN A 450 8.66 2.21 1.37
CA ASN A 450 9.21 3.33 2.12
C ASN A 450 8.33 4.54 1.85
N PHE A 451 7.64 5.01 2.89
CA PHE A 451 6.70 6.11 2.74
C PHE A 451 7.38 7.40 2.25
N ALA A 452 8.59 7.71 2.71
CA ALA A 452 9.27 8.95 2.30
C ALA A 452 9.61 8.93 0.80
N LEU A 453 10.17 7.82 0.31
CA LEU A 453 10.47 7.65 -1.11
C LEU A 453 9.19 7.63 -1.95
N GLN A 454 8.14 6.95 -1.46
CA GLN A 454 6.84 6.96 -2.13
C GLN A 454 6.25 8.38 -2.24
N TYR A 455 6.32 9.16 -1.16
CA TYR A 455 5.85 10.55 -1.17
C TYR A 455 6.67 11.43 -2.12
N LEU A 456 7.99 11.23 -2.18
CA LEU A 456 8.88 11.96 -3.10
C LEU A 456 8.57 11.67 -4.57
N VAL A 457 8.35 10.40 -4.95
CA VAL A 457 8.02 10.08 -6.35
C VAL A 457 6.62 10.59 -6.74
N GLU A 458 5.70 10.67 -5.78
CA GLU A 458 4.33 11.10 -6.03
C GLU A 458 4.16 12.63 -6.07
N ALA A 459 4.64 13.34 -5.06
CA ALA A 459 4.42 14.78 -4.88
C ALA A 459 5.70 15.63 -4.94
N GLY A 460 6.85 14.99 -5.20
CA GLY A 460 8.15 15.66 -5.34
C GLY A 460 8.68 16.23 -4.03
N ALA A 461 9.79 16.96 -4.15
CA ALA A 461 10.39 17.68 -3.03
C ALA A 461 9.42 18.75 -2.46
N LEU A 462 8.58 19.38 -3.29
CA LEU A 462 7.60 20.37 -2.83
C LEU A 462 6.60 19.74 -1.85
N GLY A 463 5.98 18.61 -2.24
CA GLY A 463 5.06 17.88 -1.38
C GLY A 463 5.74 17.35 -0.13
N PHE A 464 6.89 16.70 -0.29
CA PHE A 464 7.59 16.09 0.84
C PHE A 464 8.06 17.13 1.86
N LEU A 465 8.60 18.27 1.42
CA LEU A 465 9.00 19.37 2.30
C LEU A 465 7.81 20.01 3.00
N ALA A 466 6.67 20.16 2.32
CA ALA A 466 5.44 20.63 2.93
C ALA A 466 4.98 19.67 4.05
N PHE A 467 4.97 18.36 3.78
CA PHE A 467 4.61 17.34 4.75
C PHE A 467 5.54 17.31 5.96
N ILE A 468 6.86 17.17 5.74
CA ILE A 468 7.80 17.06 6.85
C ILE A 468 7.90 18.37 7.64
N GLY A 469 7.84 19.53 6.95
CA GLY A 469 7.81 20.84 7.59
C GLY A 469 6.58 21.01 8.48
N PHE A 470 5.40 20.55 8.01
CA PHE A 470 4.18 20.54 8.79
C PHE A 470 4.28 19.64 10.03
N VAL A 471 4.75 18.40 9.88
CA VAL A 471 4.94 17.46 10.99
C VAL A 471 5.93 18.01 12.02
N ILE A 472 7.07 18.55 11.57
CA ILE A 472 8.06 19.19 12.44
C ILE A 472 7.44 20.38 13.18
N ALA A 473 6.64 21.21 12.52
CA ALA A 473 5.98 22.33 13.17
C ALA A 473 5.03 21.86 14.28
N VAL A 474 4.19 20.85 14.03
CA VAL A 474 3.31 20.26 15.05
C VAL A 474 4.12 19.70 16.21
N MET A 475 5.20 18.96 15.92
CA MET A 475 6.10 18.39 16.93
C MET A 475 6.74 19.47 17.80
N VAL A 476 7.26 20.55 17.20
CA VAL A 476 7.89 21.66 17.93
C VAL A 476 6.88 22.35 18.85
N PHE A 477 5.66 22.60 18.38
CA PHE A 477 4.60 23.21 19.18
C PHE A 477 4.21 22.31 20.36
N TYR A 478 4.04 21.02 20.08
CA TYR A 478 3.71 20.02 21.08
C TYR A 478 4.81 19.91 22.15
N ILE A 479 6.08 19.72 21.76
CA ILE A 479 7.21 19.55 22.67
C ILE A 479 7.41 20.81 23.54
N ARG A 480 7.33 22.01 22.94
CA ARG A 480 7.44 23.27 23.70
C ARG A 480 6.31 23.41 24.73
N SER A 481 5.09 23.05 24.37
CA SER A 481 3.94 23.04 25.28
C SER A 481 4.12 21.99 26.38
N TYR A 482 4.58 20.80 26.00
CA TYR A 482 4.82 19.67 26.89
C TYR A 482 5.77 20.03 28.03
N ILE A 483 6.94 20.60 27.71
CA ILE A 483 7.97 20.98 28.69
C ILE A 483 7.44 21.98 29.72
N LYS A 484 6.53 22.88 29.31
CA LYS A 484 5.98 23.94 30.17
C LYS A 484 4.70 23.53 30.91
N SER A 485 4.13 22.37 30.59
CA SER A 485 2.83 21.93 31.10
C SER A 485 2.95 21.11 32.38
N SER A 486 1.89 21.09 33.20
CA SER A 486 1.76 20.17 34.34
C SER A 486 1.71 18.71 33.87
N GLN A 487 2.06 17.77 34.75
CA GLN A 487 2.02 16.33 34.43
C GLN A 487 0.63 15.88 33.93
N GLU A 488 -0.45 16.38 34.52
CA GLU A 488 -1.82 16.04 34.11
C GLU A 488 -2.09 16.45 32.65
N LYS A 489 -1.67 17.65 32.25
CA LYS A 489 -1.83 18.13 30.87
C LYS A 489 -0.96 17.36 29.89
N ARG A 490 0.27 17.01 30.29
CA ARG A 490 1.19 16.15 29.51
C ARG A 490 0.55 14.78 29.25
N ASP A 491 0.06 14.13 30.30
CA ASP A 491 -0.52 12.79 30.25
C ASP A 491 -1.82 12.71 29.44
N LEU A 492 -2.51 13.83 29.29
CA LEU A 492 -3.76 13.89 28.54
C LEU A 492 -3.55 13.68 27.04
N HIS A 493 -2.46 14.18 26.46
CA HIS A 493 -2.22 14.15 25.00
C HIS A 493 -1.07 13.23 24.57
N PHE A 494 -0.33 12.64 25.52
CA PHE A 494 0.87 11.86 25.21
C PHE A 494 0.61 10.60 24.37
N LEU A 495 -0.59 10.02 24.43
CA LEU A 495 -0.97 8.92 23.52
C LEU A 495 -0.85 9.33 22.05
N PHE A 496 -1.27 10.54 21.68
CA PHE A 496 -1.19 11.01 20.30
C PHE A 496 0.25 11.15 19.82
N PHE A 497 1.16 11.54 20.72
CA PHE A 497 2.58 11.55 20.43
C PHE A 497 3.09 10.13 20.15
N ILE A 498 2.77 9.15 21.01
CA ILE A 498 3.13 7.73 20.83
C ILE A 498 2.64 7.21 19.47
N VAL A 499 1.37 7.44 19.12
CA VAL A 499 0.78 7.06 17.82
C VAL A 499 1.57 7.66 16.67
N THR A 500 1.84 8.96 16.74
CA THR A 500 2.53 9.70 15.67
C THR A 500 3.94 9.18 15.44
N ILE A 501 4.75 9.03 16.50
CA ILE A 501 6.13 8.55 16.35
C ILE A 501 6.19 7.08 15.94
N SER A 502 5.28 6.24 16.42
CA SER A 502 5.26 4.80 16.09
C SER A 502 5.01 4.59 14.61
N LEU A 503 3.97 5.25 14.07
CA LEU A 503 3.61 5.13 12.66
C LEU A 503 4.66 5.77 11.75
N LEU A 504 5.12 6.98 12.04
CA LEU A 504 6.10 7.67 11.20
C LEU A 504 7.42 6.91 11.11
N ILE A 505 7.95 6.39 12.23
CA ILE A 505 9.24 5.69 12.23
C ILE A 505 9.14 4.35 11.49
N HIS A 506 8.08 3.57 11.71
CA HIS A 506 7.91 2.29 11.00
C HIS A 506 7.69 2.50 9.49
N SER A 507 6.94 3.54 9.11
CA SER A 507 6.71 3.86 7.69
C SER A 507 7.97 4.36 6.95
N MET A 508 9.09 4.61 7.64
CA MET A 508 10.38 4.84 6.95
C MET A 508 10.96 3.58 6.33
N ILE A 509 10.52 2.39 6.74
CA ILE A 509 11.03 1.10 6.25
C ILE A 509 9.95 0.23 5.59
N ASP A 510 8.69 0.67 5.58
CA ASP A 510 7.57 -0.01 4.92
C ASP A 510 6.49 0.99 4.45
N PHE A 511 5.42 0.51 3.81
CA PHE A 511 4.37 1.34 3.22
C PHE A 511 3.10 1.45 4.10
N ASP A 512 3.22 1.52 5.43
CA ASP A 512 2.05 1.43 6.33
C ASP A 512 0.99 2.50 6.04
N LEU A 513 1.39 3.69 5.58
CA LEU A 513 0.48 4.80 5.26
C LEU A 513 -0.26 4.66 3.91
N SER A 514 -0.03 3.59 3.15
CA SER A 514 -0.93 3.18 2.06
C SER A 514 -2.22 2.56 2.59
N TYR A 515 -2.27 2.22 3.89
CA TYR A 515 -3.52 1.93 4.59
C TYR A 515 -4.14 3.23 5.09
N VAL A 516 -5.15 3.72 4.36
CA VAL A 516 -5.74 5.04 4.59
C VAL A 516 -6.31 5.18 6.01
N TYR A 517 -6.71 4.06 6.64
CA TYR A 517 -7.07 4.05 8.06
C TYR A 517 -5.93 4.55 8.96
N LEU A 518 -4.70 4.05 8.79
CA LEU A 518 -3.56 4.47 9.62
C LEU A 518 -3.13 5.90 9.33
N GLY A 519 -3.22 6.35 8.08
CA GLY A 519 -3.03 7.76 7.75
C GLY A 519 -4.05 8.67 8.42
N ALA A 520 -5.33 8.27 8.45
CA ALA A 520 -6.37 9.00 9.18
C ALA A 520 -6.08 9.06 10.69
N ILE A 521 -5.64 7.96 11.30
CA ILE A 521 -5.23 7.90 12.71
C ILE A 521 -4.00 8.78 12.99
N LEU A 522 -3.00 8.77 12.11
CA LEU A 522 -1.82 9.63 12.21
C LEU A 522 -2.20 11.12 12.20
N PHE A 523 -2.99 11.54 11.21
CA PHE A 523 -3.41 12.94 11.10
C PHE A 523 -4.32 13.37 12.24
N LEU A 524 -5.23 12.49 12.68
CA LEU A 524 -6.03 12.70 13.89
C LEU A 524 -5.17 12.89 15.14
N ALA A 525 -4.11 12.10 15.30
CA ALA A 525 -3.16 12.24 16.39
C ALA A 525 -2.35 13.54 16.31
N LEU A 526 -1.88 13.93 15.13
CA LEU A 526 -1.22 15.23 14.89
C LEU A 526 -2.14 16.40 15.28
N GLY A 527 -3.43 16.33 14.95
CA GLY A 527 -4.43 17.32 15.36
C GLY A 527 -4.64 17.32 16.87
N GLY A 528 -4.68 16.14 17.48
CA GLY A 528 -4.75 15.92 18.92
C GLY A 528 -3.56 16.48 19.71
N MET A 529 -2.38 16.51 19.10
CA MET A 529 -1.17 17.13 19.67
C MET A 529 -1.22 18.67 19.55
N LEU A 530 -1.72 19.20 18.44
CA LEU A 530 -1.76 20.64 18.19
C LEU A 530 -2.78 21.36 19.07
N SER A 531 -3.94 20.75 19.34
CA SER A 531 -5.08 21.41 20.04
C SER A 531 -4.74 22.05 21.39
N ASN A 532 -3.88 21.40 22.17
CA ASN A 532 -3.47 21.84 23.51
C ASN A 532 -2.03 22.38 23.54
N SER A 533 -1.48 22.72 22.37
CA SER A 533 -0.19 23.38 22.27
C SER A 533 -0.33 24.87 22.58
N THR A 534 0.50 25.39 23.50
CA THR A 534 0.62 26.83 23.70
C THR A 534 1.29 27.47 22.49
N SER A 535 0.70 28.52 21.92
CA SER A 535 1.31 29.23 20.80
C SER A 535 1.21 30.74 20.94
N ALA A 536 2.15 31.46 20.31
CA ALA A 536 2.16 32.92 20.34
C ALA A 536 1.01 33.48 19.49
N PRO A 537 0.48 34.68 19.85
CA PRO A 537 -0.47 35.36 18.99
C PRO A 537 0.18 35.74 17.65
N ILE A 538 -0.63 35.79 16.59
CA ILE A 538 -0.19 36.29 15.29
C ILE A 538 0.11 37.80 15.36
N ARG A 539 1.11 38.26 14.60
CA ARG A 539 1.56 39.67 14.59
C ARG A 539 0.48 40.62 14.06
N LEU A 540 -0.25 40.22 13.04
CA LEU A 540 -1.34 40.99 12.43
C LEU A 540 -2.69 40.55 13.04
N LYS A 541 -3.11 41.21 14.12
CA LYS A 541 -4.43 41.00 14.71
C LYS A 541 -5.48 41.75 13.88
N SER A 542 -6.40 41.02 13.26
CA SER A 542 -7.56 41.59 12.59
C SER A 542 -8.82 41.10 13.28
N ASN A 543 -9.76 42.02 13.53
CA ASN A 543 -11.11 41.69 14.02
C ASN A 543 -12.09 41.46 12.86
N SER A 544 -11.60 41.37 11.62
CA SER A 544 -12.44 41.16 10.44
C SER A 544 -13.22 39.85 10.56
N LEU A 545 -14.54 39.96 10.55
CA LEU A 545 -15.43 38.80 10.52
C LEU A 545 -15.11 37.92 9.31
N ALA A 546 -14.84 38.54 8.15
CA ALA A 546 -14.52 37.82 6.92
C ALA A 546 -13.27 36.94 7.09
N LEU A 547 -12.19 37.46 7.71
CA LEU A 547 -10.96 36.71 7.93
C LEU A 547 -11.17 35.47 8.82
N HIS A 548 -11.98 35.61 9.87
CA HIS A 548 -12.24 34.50 10.80
C HIS A 548 -13.24 33.47 10.26
N LYS A 549 -14.15 33.87 9.34
CA LYS A 549 -15.13 32.96 8.73
C LYS A 549 -14.68 32.37 7.39
N MET A 550 -13.62 32.90 6.78
CA MET A 550 -13.09 32.39 5.51
C MET A 550 -12.69 30.91 5.60
N PHE A 551 -11.95 30.50 6.63
CA PHE A 551 -11.54 29.11 6.78
C PHE A 551 -12.74 28.15 6.92
N PRO A 552 -13.70 28.36 7.86
CA PRO A 552 -14.93 27.57 7.91
C PRO A 552 -15.73 27.56 6.59
N ALA A 553 -15.81 28.69 5.88
CA ALA A 553 -16.52 28.76 4.60
C ALA A 553 -15.83 27.92 3.52
N VAL A 554 -14.50 27.98 3.44
CA VAL A 554 -13.71 27.12 2.54
C VAL A 554 -13.92 25.64 2.88
N LEU A 555 -13.90 25.26 4.17
CA LEU A 555 -14.18 23.88 4.57
C LEU A 555 -15.59 23.43 4.17
N ALA A 556 -16.59 24.31 4.29
CA ALA A 556 -17.96 24.01 3.89
C ALA A 556 -18.05 23.75 2.37
N VAL A 557 -17.45 24.62 1.55
CA VAL A 557 -17.41 24.44 0.09
C VAL A 557 -16.67 23.14 -0.28
N LEU A 558 -15.49 22.91 0.28
CA LEU A 558 -14.71 21.70 0.05
C LEU A 558 -15.49 20.44 0.46
N SER A 559 -16.24 20.49 1.57
CA SER A 559 -17.06 19.36 2.01
C SER A 559 -18.18 19.02 1.03
N ILE A 560 -18.88 20.02 0.47
CA ILE A 560 -19.96 19.81 -0.49
C ILE A 560 -19.43 19.25 -1.80
N VAL A 561 -18.33 19.83 -2.31
CA VAL A 561 -17.67 19.34 -3.53
C VAL A 561 -17.16 17.91 -3.34
N MET A 562 -16.47 17.64 -2.24
CA MET A 562 -15.96 16.31 -1.90
C MET A 562 -17.10 15.30 -1.75
N PHE A 563 -18.22 15.68 -1.12
CA PHE A 563 -19.40 14.81 -0.98
C PHE A 563 -19.98 14.45 -2.34
N TYR A 564 -20.22 15.43 -3.21
CA TYR A 564 -20.79 15.22 -4.54
C TYR A 564 -19.92 14.26 -5.36
N ILE A 565 -18.61 14.54 -5.44
CA ILE A 565 -17.69 13.72 -6.22
C ILE A 565 -17.56 12.32 -5.62
N SER A 566 -17.39 12.19 -4.30
CA SER A 566 -17.26 10.87 -3.66
C SER A 566 -18.51 10.02 -3.83
N ALA A 567 -19.70 10.63 -3.73
CA ALA A 567 -20.97 9.94 -3.97
C ALA A 567 -21.10 9.48 -5.43
N GLN A 568 -20.68 10.32 -6.38
CA GLN A 568 -20.61 9.96 -7.80
C GLN A 568 -19.67 8.77 -8.05
N LEU A 569 -18.48 8.77 -7.44
CA LEU A 569 -17.51 7.66 -7.56
C LEU A 569 -18.02 6.36 -6.94
N VAL A 570 -18.68 6.41 -5.78
CA VAL A 570 -19.36 5.25 -5.18
C VAL A 570 -20.47 4.72 -6.11
N SER A 571 -21.21 5.62 -6.77
CA SER A 571 -22.26 5.26 -7.73
C SER A 571 -21.69 4.64 -9.02
N ALA A 572 -20.57 5.17 -9.52
CA ALA A 572 -19.84 4.61 -10.66
C ALA A 572 -19.38 3.17 -10.35
N ASN A 573 -18.70 2.99 -9.21
CA ASN A 573 -18.24 1.69 -8.75
C ASN A 573 -19.39 0.69 -8.55
N SER A 574 -20.51 1.16 -7.98
CA SER A 574 -21.71 0.33 -7.82
C SER A 574 -22.32 -0.09 -9.16
N SER A 575 -22.30 0.79 -10.16
CA SER A 575 -22.79 0.50 -11.51
C SER A 575 -21.87 -0.51 -12.20
N TYR A 576 -20.55 -0.40 -12.06
CA TYR A 576 -19.62 -1.40 -12.59
C TYR A 576 -19.75 -2.75 -11.88
N LYS A 577 -19.95 -2.77 -10.55
CA LYS A 577 -20.28 -4.00 -9.82
C LYS A 577 -21.53 -4.67 -10.38
N GLN A 578 -22.55 -3.87 -10.72
CA GLN A 578 -23.75 -4.38 -11.35
C GLN A 578 -23.45 -4.99 -12.74
N THR A 579 -22.57 -4.38 -13.55
CA THR A 579 -22.10 -4.99 -14.81
C THR A 579 -21.52 -6.39 -14.59
N LEU A 580 -20.64 -6.54 -13.61
CA LEU A 580 -20.03 -7.84 -13.28
C LEU A 580 -21.06 -8.88 -12.84
N GLU A 581 -22.10 -8.47 -12.13
CA GLU A 581 -23.20 -9.37 -11.73
C GLU A 581 -24.14 -9.73 -12.88
N VAL A 582 -24.39 -8.80 -13.81
CA VAL A 582 -25.24 -9.04 -14.99
C VAL A 582 -24.57 -10.02 -15.95
N VAL A 583 -23.26 -9.89 -16.21
CA VAL A 583 -22.52 -10.79 -17.11
C VAL A 583 -22.53 -12.25 -16.63
N LYS A 584 -22.65 -12.49 -15.32
CA LYS A 584 -22.81 -13.84 -14.76
C LYS A 584 -24.18 -14.47 -15.09
N LYS A 585 -25.19 -13.66 -15.41
CA LYS A 585 -26.59 -14.08 -15.53
C LYS A 585 -27.17 -13.92 -16.93
N SER A 586 -26.62 -13.00 -17.73
CA SER A 586 -27.14 -12.62 -19.04
C SER A 586 -26.01 -12.46 -20.05
N LYS A 587 -26.28 -12.88 -21.28
CA LYS A 587 -25.43 -12.63 -22.46
C LYS A 587 -25.98 -11.50 -23.34
N ASP A 588 -27.08 -10.86 -22.93
CA ASP A 588 -27.69 -9.76 -23.67
C ASP A 588 -26.79 -8.52 -23.62
N TYR A 589 -26.39 -8.02 -24.80
CA TYR A 589 -25.51 -6.87 -24.93
C TYR A 589 -26.05 -5.62 -24.24
N ASN A 590 -27.34 -5.30 -24.41
CA ASN A 590 -27.93 -4.09 -23.85
C ASN A 590 -28.00 -4.15 -22.32
N GLN A 591 -28.30 -5.33 -21.77
CA GLN A 591 -28.33 -5.53 -20.32
C GLN A 591 -26.94 -5.39 -19.69
N VAL A 592 -25.89 -5.86 -20.37
CA VAL A 592 -24.50 -5.76 -19.89
C VAL A 592 -23.97 -4.33 -20.01
N VAL A 593 -24.21 -3.68 -21.15
CA VAL A 593 -23.63 -2.37 -21.46
C VAL A 593 -24.31 -1.23 -20.72
N ALA A 594 -25.62 -1.30 -20.44
CA ALA A 594 -26.34 -0.24 -19.73
C ALA A 594 -25.72 0.16 -18.36
N PRO A 595 -25.44 -0.76 -17.42
CA PRO A 595 -24.76 -0.42 -16.17
C PRO A 595 -23.29 -0.01 -16.38
N LEU A 596 -22.62 -0.53 -17.41
CA LEU A 596 -21.23 -0.18 -17.73
C LEU A 596 -21.11 1.26 -18.26
N ASP A 597 -21.97 1.65 -19.19
CA ASP A 597 -22.03 3.01 -19.73
C ASP A 597 -22.44 4.01 -18.64
N LYS A 598 -23.29 3.60 -17.69
CA LYS A 598 -23.57 4.40 -16.49
C LYS A 598 -22.31 4.57 -15.64
N ALA A 599 -21.53 3.52 -15.40
CA ALA A 599 -20.27 3.63 -14.65
C ALA A 599 -19.28 4.59 -15.33
N ILE A 600 -19.15 4.50 -16.66
CA ILE A 600 -18.24 5.33 -17.47
C ILE A 600 -18.70 6.79 -17.50
N SER A 601 -20.00 7.07 -17.61
CA SER A 601 -20.49 8.46 -17.57
C SER A 601 -20.26 9.12 -16.21
N LEU A 602 -20.29 8.35 -15.11
CA LEU A 602 -20.03 8.85 -13.76
C LEU A 602 -18.53 8.93 -13.44
N HIS A 603 -17.68 8.08 -14.02
CA HIS A 603 -16.23 8.12 -13.87
C HIS A 603 -15.54 7.90 -15.22
N PRO A 604 -15.44 8.95 -16.05
CA PRO A 604 -14.81 8.85 -17.37
C PRO A 604 -13.33 8.47 -17.26
N ALA A 605 -12.82 7.77 -18.27
CA ALA A 605 -11.41 7.35 -18.36
C ALA A 605 -10.93 6.40 -17.24
N HIS A 606 -11.84 5.76 -16.50
CA HIS A 606 -11.46 4.74 -15.52
C HIS A 606 -10.83 3.51 -16.21
N PRO A 607 -9.59 3.10 -15.85
CA PRO A 607 -8.87 2.04 -16.57
C PRO A 607 -9.63 0.71 -16.57
N ASP A 608 -10.21 0.31 -15.44
CA ASP A 608 -10.90 -0.98 -15.34
C ASP A 608 -12.21 -1.00 -16.12
N TYR A 609 -12.89 0.15 -16.25
CA TYR A 609 -14.17 0.21 -16.96
C TYR A 609 -13.96 0.23 -18.47
N LEU A 610 -12.87 0.85 -18.92
CA LEU A 610 -12.53 0.96 -20.33
C LEU A 610 -11.75 -0.24 -20.85
N LEU A 611 -10.78 -0.78 -20.10
CA LEU A 611 -9.88 -1.82 -20.59
C LEU A 611 -9.56 -2.94 -19.59
N THR A 612 -9.02 -2.60 -18.41
CA THR A 612 -8.26 -3.55 -17.57
C THR A 612 -9.10 -4.45 -16.68
N GLY A 613 -10.38 -4.13 -16.51
CA GLY A 613 -11.30 -4.90 -15.68
C GLY A 613 -11.78 -6.17 -16.38
N GLN A 614 -12.42 -7.07 -15.61
CA GLN A 614 -12.93 -8.36 -16.11
C GLN A 614 -13.87 -8.21 -17.31
N VAL A 615 -14.67 -7.14 -17.30
CA VAL A 615 -15.54 -6.73 -18.39
C VAL A 615 -15.25 -5.27 -18.67
N SER A 616 -14.95 -4.91 -19.91
CA SER A 616 -14.53 -3.56 -20.25
C SER A 616 -15.13 -3.09 -21.57
N ARG A 617 -15.32 -1.77 -21.72
CA ARG A 617 -16.01 -1.22 -22.90
C ARG A 617 -15.24 -1.47 -24.19
N ILE A 618 -13.92 -1.32 -24.17
CA ILE A 618 -13.04 -1.62 -25.31
C ILE A 618 -13.11 -3.12 -25.63
N GLY A 619 -13.06 -3.99 -24.61
CA GLY A 619 -13.17 -5.44 -24.80
C GLY A 619 -14.48 -5.84 -25.48
N ILE A 620 -15.62 -5.30 -25.02
CA ILE A 620 -16.93 -5.55 -25.63
C ILE A 620 -16.97 -5.06 -27.08
N LEU A 621 -16.49 -3.84 -27.36
CA LEU A 621 -16.50 -3.27 -28.71
C LEU A 621 -15.64 -4.10 -29.68
N LEU A 622 -14.47 -4.57 -29.25
CA LEU A 622 -13.62 -5.44 -30.05
C LEU A 622 -14.26 -6.82 -30.29
N GLN A 623 -14.92 -7.38 -29.28
CA GLN A 623 -15.66 -8.63 -29.44
C GLN A 623 -16.79 -8.50 -30.45
N VAL A 624 -17.60 -7.44 -30.36
CA VAL A 624 -18.70 -7.17 -31.32
C VAL A 624 -18.14 -6.89 -32.71
N SER A 625 -17.06 -6.10 -32.81
CA SER A 625 -16.37 -5.85 -34.09
C SER A 625 -15.96 -7.16 -34.77
N ASN A 626 -15.31 -8.07 -34.03
CA ASN A 626 -14.88 -9.36 -34.55
C ASN A 626 -16.05 -10.26 -34.98
N GLN A 627 -17.17 -10.25 -34.25
CA GLN A 627 -18.39 -10.99 -34.62
C GLN A 627 -19.00 -10.43 -35.92
N MET A 628 -19.11 -9.10 -36.02
CA MET A 628 -19.70 -8.42 -37.18
C MET A 628 -18.82 -8.47 -38.42
N GLN A 629 -17.54 -8.86 -38.31
CA GLN A 629 -16.59 -8.86 -39.42
C GLN A 629 -17.07 -9.68 -40.62
N LYS A 630 -17.81 -10.77 -40.38
CA LYS A 630 -18.37 -11.63 -41.44
C LYS A 630 -19.75 -11.17 -41.92
N GLU A 631 -20.54 -10.54 -41.06
CA GLU A 631 -21.94 -10.20 -41.33
C GLU A 631 -22.10 -8.79 -41.94
N ASP A 632 -21.42 -7.80 -41.38
CA ASP A 632 -21.45 -6.41 -41.83
C ASP A 632 -20.09 -5.74 -41.53
N PRO A 633 -19.13 -5.83 -42.46
CA PRO A 633 -17.79 -5.28 -42.28
C PRO A 633 -17.76 -3.77 -41.98
N LYS A 634 -18.74 -2.99 -42.47
CA LYS A 634 -18.81 -1.55 -42.20
C LYS A 634 -19.21 -1.27 -40.75
N LYS A 635 -20.15 -2.05 -40.20
CA LYS A 635 -20.48 -1.96 -38.76
C LYS A 635 -19.33 -2.48 -37.90
N ALA A 636 -18.67 -3.56 -38.31
CA ALA A 636 -17.47 -4.06 -37.62
C ALA A 636 -16.39 -2.95 -37.49
N GLU A 637 -16.13 -2.23 -38.59
CA GLU A 637 -15.21 -1.10 -38.63
C GLU A 637 -15.61 0.03 -37.68
N THR A 638 -16.93 0.32 -37.60
CA THR A 638 -17.46 1.36 -36.72
C THR A 638 -17.20 1.04 -35.25
N PHE A 639 -17.44 -0.19 -34.80
CA PHE A 639 -17.17 -0.61 -33.42
C PHE A 639 -15.67 -0.64 -33.11
N PHE A 640 -14.83 -1.05 -34.07
CA PHE A 640 -13.38 -0.99 -33.91
C PHE A 640 -12.90 0.45 -33.70
N ASN A 641 -13.38 1.39 -34.51
CA ASN A 641 -12.97 2.79 -34.40
C ASN A 641 -13.42 3.41 -33.07
N GLN A 642 -14.62 3.07 -32.58
CA GLN A 642 -15.05 3.45 -31.23
C GLN A 642 -14.12 2.89 -30.14
N ALA A 643 -13.69 1.63 -30.26
CA ALA A 643 -12.72 1.03 -29.35
C ALA A 643 -11.37 1.77 -29.39
N GLN A 644 -10.91 2.13 -30.59
CA GLN A 644 -9.64 2.84 -30.80
C GLN A 644 -9.72 4.26 -30.22
N ASP A 645 -10.84 4.95 -30.37
CA ASP A 645 -11.05 6.29 -29.82
C ASP A 645 -11.04 6.28 -28.29
N LEU A 646 -11.69 5.30 -27.67
CA LEU A 646 -11.63 5.10 -26.22
C LEU A 646 -10.22 4.75 -25.75
N LEU A 647 -9.50 3.90 -26.49
CA LEU A 647 -8.12 3.55 -26.17
C LEU A 647 -7.18 4.76 -26.28
N ASN A 648 -7.34 5.59 -27.31
CA ASN A 648 -6.57 6.82 -27.49
C ASN A 648 -6.81 7.83 -26.36
N GLN A 649 -8.05 7.93 -25.87
CA GLN A 649 -8.36 8.73 -24.69
C GLN A 649 -7.73 8.15 -23.42
N LEU A 650 -7.76 6.82 -23.27
CA LEU A 650 -7.17 6.14 -22.13
C LEU A 650 -5.63 6.27 -22.13
N LEU A 651 -4.96 6.13 -23.26
CA LEU A 651 -3.50 6.32 -23.41
C LEU A 651 -3.05 7.72 -22.97
N LYS A 652 -3.86 8.77 -23.19
CA LYS A 652 -3.55 10.12 -22.73
C LYS A 652 -3.65 10.27 -21.20
N LYS A 653 -4.52 9.49 -20.56
CA LYS A 653 -4.78 9.55 -19.11
C LYS A 653 -3.93 8.56 -18.32
N GLU A 654 -3.56 7.45 -18.95
CA GLU A 654 -2.81 6.34 -18.38
C GLU A 654 -1.60 5.97 -19.26
N PRO A 655 -0.70 6.92 -19.58
CA PRO A 655 0.38 6.73 -20.56
C PRO A 655 1.40 5.65 -20.16
N HIS A 656 1.48 5.32 -18.87
CA HIS A 656 2.42 4.33 -18.32
C HIS A 656 1.74 3.02 -17.88
N ASN A 657 0.48 2.80 -18.26
CA ASN A 657 -0.17 1.54 -18.00
C ASN A 657 0.21 0.50 -19.07
N ARG A 658 0.96 -0.54 -18.65
CA ARG A 658 1.43 -1.61 -19.56
C ARG A 658 0.29 -2.25 -20.35
N MET A 659 -0.85 -2.53 -19.72
CA MET A 659 -1.98 -3.18 -20.38
C MET A 659 -2.57 -2.29 -21.49
N VAL A 660 -2.63 -0.98 -21.26
CA VAL A 660 -3.08 0.00 -22.27
C VAL A 660 -2.09 0.04 -23.44
N ALA A 661 -0.79 0.05 -23.15
CA ALA A 661 0.24 0.01 -24.19
C ALA A 661 0.22 -1.28 -25.01
N MET A 662 -0.01 -2.43 -24.38
CA MET A 662 -0.11 -3.72 -25.09
C MET A 662 -1.40 -3.81 -25.90
N GLN A 663 -2.51 -3.24 -25.42
CA GLN A 663 -3.73 -3.19 -26.19
C GLN A 663 -3.57 -2.36 -27.47
N GLN A 664 -2.82 -1.25 -27.42
CA GLN A 664 -2.52 -0.46 -28.61
C GLN A 664 -1.73 -1.27 -29.65
N LEU A 665 -0.72 -2.03 -29.20
CA LEU A 665 0.01 -2.94 -30.06
C LEU A 665 -0.93 -3.95 -30.72
N ASN A 666 -1.80 -4.58 -29.91
CA ASN A 666 -2.77 -5.55 -30.41
C ASN A 666 -3.72 -4.96 -31.47
N MET A 667 -4.19 -3.72 -31.28
CA MET A 667 -5.07 -3.05 -32.24
C MET A 667 -4.36 -2.73 -33.56
N LEU A 668 -3.09 -2.35 -33.53
CA LEU A 668 -2.29 -2.17 -34.75
C LEU A 668 -2.13 -3.48 -35.53
N LEU A 669 -1.88 -4.58 -34.81
CA LEU A 669 -1.75 -5.93 -35.41
C LEU A 669 -3.07 -6.40 -36.04
N ILE A 670 -4.21 -6.20 -35.36
CA ILE A 670 -5.55 -6.54 -35.90
C ILE A 670 -5.81 -5.81 -37.22
N LYS A 671 -5.33 -4.57 -37.37
CA LYS A 671 -5.47 -3.77 -38.60
C LYS A 671 -4.41 -4.04 -39.66
N GLY A 672 -3.49 -4.98 -39.42
CA GLY A 672 -2.40 -5.27 -40.34
C GLY A 672 -1.42 -4.10 -40.53
N LYS A 673 -1.37 -3.17 -39.56
CA LYS A 673 -0.44 -2.03 -39.57
C LYS A 673 0.93 -2.46 -39.05
N THR A 674 1.58 -3.40 -39.75
CA THR A 674 2.80 -4.08 -39.30
C THR A 674 3.95 -3.12 -38.98
N GLN A 675 4.17 -2.08 -39.81
CA GLN A 675 5.20 -1.08 -39.55
C GLN A 675 4.91 -0.24 -38.29
N GLU A 676 3.68 0.27 -38.13
CA GLU A 676 3.29 1.03 -36.94
C GLU A 676 3.38 0.15 -35.67
N ALA A 677 3.05 -1.14 -35.78
CA ALA A 677 3.19 -2.09 -34.68
C ALA A 677 4.67 -2.34 -34.30
N LEU A 678 5.57 -2.40 -35.28
CA LEU A 678 7.01 -2.51 -35.04
C LEU A 678 7.54 -1.24 -34.34
N ASP A 679 7.16 -0.07 -34.86
CA ASP A 679 7.58 1.22 -34.30
C ASP A 679 7.07 1.36 -32.85
N TRP A 680 5.80 0.98 -32.59
CA TRP A 680 5.21 1.01 -31.25
C TRP A 680 5.90 0.03 -30.30
N SER A 681 6.04 -1.25 -30.68
CA SER A 681 6.68 -2.25 -29.81
C SER A 681 8.12 -1.86 -29.44
N THR A 682 8.89 -1.39 -30.41
CA THR A 682 10.27 -0.91 -30.19
C THR A 682 10.31 0.32 -29.29
N ALA A 683 9.39 1.28 -29.48
CA ALA A 683 9.30 2.47 -28.64
C ALA A 683 8.87 2.17 -27.18
N GLN A 684 8.19 1.04 -26.93
CA GLN A 684 7.75 0.64 -25.59
C GLN A 684 8.79 -0.18 -24.82
N ILE A 685 9.82 -0.75 -25.48
CA ILE A 685 10.88 -1.52 -24.81
C ILE A 685 11.52 -0.72 -23.66
N PRO A 686 11.92 0.56 -23.83
CA PRO A 686 12.49 1.34 -22.73
C PRO A 686 11.53 1.63 -21.57
N ASN A 687 10.20 1.58 -21.80
CA ASN A 687 9.19 1.78 -20.75
C ASN A 687 8.91 0.48 -19.98
N TYR A 688 9.12 -0.67 -20.61
CA TYR A 688 8.92 -1.99 -20.00
C TYR A 688 10.12 -2.91 -20.28
N PRO A 689 11.33 -2.54 -19.83
CA PRO A 689 12.59 -3.20 -20.18
C PRO A 689 12.63 -4.70 -19.82
N TRP A 690 11.79 -5.13 -18.89
CA TRP A 690 11.70 -6.50 -18.40
C TRP A 690 10.41 -7.21 -18.81
N TYR A 691 9.78 -6.75 -19.90
CA TYR A 691 8.60 -7.38 -20.48
C TYR A 691 8.99 -8.08 -21.79
N ILE A 692 9.23 -9.39 -21.70
CA ILE A 692 9.85 -10.19 -22.77
C ILE A 692 9.05 -10.16 -24.07
N ASP A 693 7.71 -10.15 -24.00
CA ASP A 693 6.83 -10.18 -25.16
C ASP A 693 7.06 -9.00 -26.13
N LEU A 694 7.50 -7.83 -25.64
CA LEU A 694 7.80 -6.69 -26.51
C LEU A 694 9.00 -6.95 -27.42
N TYR A 695 10.03 -7.62 -26.89
CA TYR A 695 11.21 -8.02 -27.65
C TYR A 695 10.82 -9.08 -28.69
N GLU A 696 10.03 -10.08 -28.29
CA GLU A 696 9.53 -11.10 -29.21
C GLU A 696 8.74 -10.48 -30.37
N LYS A 697 7.80 -9.58 -30.06
CA LYS A 697 6.99 -8.90 -31.08
C LYS A 697 7.85 -8.03 -31.98
N SER A 698 8.79 -7.25 -31.44
CA SER A 698 9.71 -6.46 -32.26
C SER A 698 10.51 -7.33 -33.23
N MET A 699 11.06 -8.46 -32.75
CA MET A 699 11.83 -9.39 -33.60
C MET A 699 10.95 -10.01 -34.69
N SER A 700 9.79 -10.56 -34.33
CA SER A 700 8.90 -11.20 -35.30
C SER A 700 8.36 -10.22 -36.35
N LEU A 701 8.05 -8.97 -35.96
CA LEU A 701 7.60 -7.94 -36.90
C LEU A 701 8.71 -7.49 -37.86
N ASN A 702 9.97 -7.42 -37.40
CA ASN A 702 11.10 -7.18 -38.30
C ASN A 702 11.25 -8.33 -39.32
N ILE A 703 11.11 -9.60 -38.90
CA ILE A 703 11.15 -10.75 -39.82
C ILE A 703 10.01 -10.69 -40.83
N GLU A 704 8.78 -10.38 -40.40
CA GLU A 704 7.64 -10.26 -41.31
C GLU A 704 7.87 -9.18 -42.38
N LEU A 705 8.30 -7.99 -41.96
CA LEU A 705 8.59 -6.90 -42.89
C LEU A 705 9.82 -7.18 -43.78
N ALA A 706 10.83 -7.87 -43.26
CA ALA A 706 11.98 -8.31 -44.05
C ALA A 706 11.54 -9.24 -45.20
N ASN A 707 10.64 -10.18 -44.93
CA ASN A 707 10.05 -11.05 -45.96
C ASN A 707 9.25 -10.25 -47.01
N GLN A 708 8.53 -9.21 -46.60
CA GLN A 708 7.83 -8.32 -47.54
C GLN A 708 8.80 -7.52 -48.42
N ASP A 709 9.94 -7.10 -47.89
CA ASP A 709 10.96 -6.38 -48.64
C ASP A 709 11.72 -7.28 -49.61
N ILE A 710 11.96 -8.54 -49.23
CA ILE A 710 12.53 -9.57 -50.11
C ILE A 710 11.65 -9.74 -51.35
N GLN A 711 10.32 -9.81 -51.17
CA GLN A 711 9.38 -9.88 -52.29
C GLN A 711 9.42 -8.64 -53.20
N LYS A 712 9.84 -7.49 -52.67
CA LYS A 712 10.00 -6.23 -53.40
C LYS A 712 11.43 -5.99 -53.92
N ASN A 713 12.35 -6.94 -53.73
CA ASN A 713 13.78 -6.81 -54.03
C ASN A 713 14.48 -5.62 -53.34
N ASN A 714 14.05 -5.25 -52.13
CA ASN A 714 14.65 -4.15 -51.37
C ASN A 714 15.69 -4.65 -50.35
N ILE A 715 16.86 -5.03 -50.86
CA ILE A 715 17.93 -5.69 -50.08
C ILE A 715 18.42 -4.84 -48.90
N GLN A 716 18.53 -3.51 -49.08
CA GLN A 716 19.02 -2.61 -48.03
C GLN A 716 18.09 -2.60 -46.82
N ASP A 717 16.78 -2.45 -47.04
CA ASP A 717 15.81 -2.45 -45.94
C ASP A 717 15.63 -3.84 -45.32
N THR A 718 15.73 -4.91 -46.12
CA THR A 718 15.79 -6.27 -45.60
C THR A 718 16.95 -6.43 -44.63
N ASN A 719 18.19 -6.09 -45.04
CA ASN A 719 19.36 -6.25 -44.18
C ASN A 719 19.25 -5.42 -42.89
N LYS A 720 18.75 -4.17 -42.99
CA LYS A 720 18.48 -3.33 -41.81
C LYS A 720 17.52 -3.99 -40.83
N LYS A 721 16.44 -4.60 -41.30
CA LYS A 721 15.47 -5.30 -40.44
C LYS A 721 16.06 -6.55 -39.79
N LEU A 722 16.86 -7.32 -40.53
CA LEU A 722 17.58 -8.48 -39.97
C LEU A 722 18.62 -8.06 -38.92
N ASP A 723 19.32 -6.95 -39.12
CA ASP A 723 20.25 -6.39 -38.12
C ASP A 723 19.52 -5.96 -36.85
N ASN A 724 18.33 -5.34 -36.98
CA ASN A 724 17.50 -5.00 -35.82
C ASN A 724 17.11 -6.23 -34.99
N VAL A 725 16.78 -7.37 -35.63
CA VAL A 725 16.48 -8.62 -34.91
C VAL A 725 17.67 -9.06 -34.04
N LEU A 726 18.88 -9.04 -34.60
CA LEU A 726 20.09 -9.40 -33.87
C LEU A 726 20.42 -8.39 -32.76
N ALA A 727 20.21 -7.10 -33.00
CA ALA A 727 20.40 -6.06 -31.98
C ALA A 727 19.45 -6.26 -30.79
N THR A 728 18.16 -6.49 -31.05
CA THR A 728 17.15 -6.77 -30.02
C THR A 728 17.48 -8.05 -29.24
N TYR A 729 17.93 -9.10 -29.93
CA TYR A 729 18.37 -10.35 -29.29
C TYR A 729 19.58 -10.13 -28.36
N ASN A 730 20.58 -9.37 -28.81
CA ASN A 730 21.77 -9.05 -28.01
C ASN A 730 21.42 -8.19 -26.78
N GLU A 731 20.43 -7.29 -26.89
CA GLU A 731 19.94 -6.56 -25.72
C GLU A 731 19.32 -7.49 -24.68
N VAL A 732 18.52 -8.48 -25.10
CA VAL A 732 17.95 -9.49 -24.19
C VAL A 732 19.06 -10.30 -23.52
N LEU A 733 20.08 -10.74 -24.26
CA LEU A 733 21.24 -11.45 -23.71
C LEU A 733 21.98 -10.61 -22.66
N ALA A 734 22.23 -9.33 -22.95
CA ALA A 734 22.89 -8.42 -22.02
C ALA A 734 22.08 -8.24 -20.72
N ARG A 735 20.74 -8.17 -20.82
CA ARG A 735 19.85 -8.10 -19.66
C ARG A 735 19.87 -9.39 -18.85
N ILE A 736 19.80 -10.55 -19.50
CA ILE A 736 19.93 -11.86 -18.83
C ILE A 736 21.27 -11.96 -18.10
N ASP A 737 22.35 -11.50 -18.72
CA ASP A 737 23.67 -11.48 -18.07
C ASP A 737 23.69 -10.56 -16.84
N SER A 738 23.05 -9.39 -16.93
CA SER A 738 22.95 -8.46 -15.81
C SER A 738 22.22 -9.04 -14.59
N LEU A 739 21.28 -9.97 -14.78
CA LEU A 739 20.58 -10.65 -13.69
C LEU A 739 21.50 -11.53 -12.84
N LYS A 740 22.63 -11.98 -13.38
CA LYS A 740 23.65 -12.74 -12.64
C LYS A 740 24.32 -11.92 -11.53
N ASN A 741 24.20 -10.58 -11.59
CA ASN A 741 24.74 -9.67 -10.58
C ASN A 741 23.82 -9.49 -9.37
N LEU A 742 22.63 -10.09 -9.37
CA LEU A 742 21.73 -10.06 -8.21
C LEU A 742 22.34 -10.87 -7.05
N PRO A 743 22.15 -10.43 -5.79
CA PRO A 743 22.49 -11.25 -4.63
C PRO A 743 21.82 -12.63 -4.71
N LYS A 744 22.50 -13.69 -4.24
CA LYS A 744 21.98 -15.06 -4.31
C LYS A 744 20.65 -15.24 -3.58
N GLU A 745 20.44 -14.44 -2.54
CA GLU A 745 19.26 -14.48 -1.68
C GLU A 745 18.07 -13.64 -2.23
N GLN A 746 18.28 -12.88 -3.31
CA GLN A 746 17.27 -12.08 -3.98
C GLN A 746 16.77 -12.80 -5.25
N ALA A 747 15.46 -12.98 -5.39
CA ALA A 747 14.91 -13.54 -6.62
C ALA A 747 14.96 -12.50 -7.74
N GLN A 748 15.04 -12.98 -8.99
CA GLN A 748 14.96 -12.10 -10.15
C GLN A 748 13.60 -11.43 -10.28
N GLY A 749 12.52 -12.08 -9.83
CA GLY A 749 11.14 -11.69 -10.10
C GLY A 749 10.49 -12.56 -11.17
N ARG A 750 9.73 -11.94 -12.09
CA ARG A 750 9.10 -12.62 -13.24
C ARG A 750 10.18 -13.28 -14.10
N GLU A 751 9.79 -14.34 -14.81
CA GLU A 751 10.68 -15.01 -15.75
C GLU A 751 11.11 -14.03 -16.86
N PHE A 752 12.41 -13.97 -17.11
CA PHE A 752 13.01 -13.21 -18.21
C PHE A 752 14.15 -14.04 -18.79
N ALA A 753 13.85 -14.77 -19.86
CA ALA A 753 14.74 -15.75 -20.47
C ALA A 753 14.58 -15.78 -21.99
N LEU A 754 15.53 -16.41 -22.68
CA LEU A 754 15.44 -16.67 -24.11
C LEU A 754 14.27 -17.60 -24.42
N THR A 755 13.44 -17.22 -25.37
CA THR A 755 12.24 -17.97 -25.74
C THR A 755 12.41 -18.74 -27.06
N PRO A 756 11.55 -19.74 -27.34
CA PRO A 756 11.52 -20.41 -28.64
C PRO A 756 11.30 -19.43 -29.80
N SER A 757 10.44 -18.42 -29.61
CA SER A 757 10.12 -17.41 -30.62
C SER A 757 11.36 -16.58 -31.00
N MET A 758 12.13 -16.13 -30.01
CA MET A 758 13.38 -15.39 -30.26
C MET A 758 14.40 -16.24 -31.01
N SER A 759 14.58 -17.49 -30.60
CA SER A 759 15.54 -18.40 -31.21
C SER A 759 15.14 -18.76 -32.65
N LEU A 760 13.84 -18.89 -32.92
CA LEU A 760 13.31 -19.01 -34.27
C LEU A 760 13.63 -17.77 -35.11
N ASN A 761 13.32 -16.56 -34.62
CA ASN A 761 13.57 -15.31 -35.34
C ASN A 761 15.07 -15.15 -35.69
N VAL A 762 15.98 -15.42 -34.75
CA VAL A 762 17.44 -15.38 -35.00
C VAL A 762 17.87 -16.48 -35.97
N GLY A 763 17.34 -17.69 -35.83
CA GLY A 763 17.58 -18.78 -36.77
C GLY A 763 17.15 -18.45 -38.20
N GLN A 764 16.03 -17.73 -38.35
CA GLN A 764 15.58 -17.20 -39.65
C GLN A 764 16.57 -16.18 -40.22
N VAL A 765 17.12 -15.27 -39.40
CA VAL A 765 18.18 -14.35 -39.85
C VAL A 765 19.39 -15.10 -40.40
N HIS A 766 19.90 -16.08 -39.65
CA HIS A 766 21.04 -16.91 -40.11
C HIS A 766 20.71 -17.64 -41.41
N TYR A 767 19.53 -18.25 -41.50
CA TYR A 767 19.09 -18.96 -42.69
C TYR A 767 19.01 -18.04 -43.92
N MET A 768 18.39 -16.87 -43.78
CA MET A 768 18.25 -15.89 -44.86
C MET A 768 19.62 -15.37 -45.33
N ARG A 769 20.60 -15.26 -44.43
CA ARG A 769 21.99 -14.87 -44.74
C ARG A 769 22.85 -16.02 -45.30
N GLY A 770 22.30 -17.22 -45.42
CA GLY A 770 22.99 -18.41 -45.93
C GLY A 770 23.83 -19.15 -44.88
N ASP A 771 23.75 -18.77 -43.60
CA ASP A 771 24.37 -19.48 -42.47
C ASP A 771 23.43 -20.57 -41.94
N TYR A 772 23.29 -21.65 -42.71
CA TYR A 772 22.37 -22.74 -42.36
C TYR A 772 22.79 -23.50 -41.10
N ALA A 773 24.10 -23.61 -40.84
CA ALA A 773 24.63 -24.25 -39.64
C ALA A 773 24.31 -23.41 -38.38
N GLY A 774 24.54 -22.10 -38.42
CA GLY A 774 24.15 -21.18 -37.36
C GLY A 774 22.65 -21.19 -37.10
N ALA A 775 21.83 -21.24 -38.16
CA ALA A 775 20.38 -21.36 -38.05
C ALA A 775 19.97 -22.64 -37.31
N ALA A 776 20.48 -23.80 -37.72
CA ALA A 776 20.18 -25.07 -37.08
C ALA A 776 20.63 -25.09 -35.61
N ASN A 777 21.84 -24.62 -35.32
CA ASN A 777 22.39 -24.59 -33.97
C ASN A 777 21.61 -23.68 -33.01
N THR A 778 21.12 -22.54 -33.50
CA THR A 778 20.33 -21.60 -32.70
C THR A 778 18.94 -22.16 -32.37
N ILE A 779 18.31 -22.84 -33.31
CA ILE A 779 16.94 -23.35 -33.16
C ILE A 779 16.91 -24.66 -32.35
N LYS A 780 17.93 -25.52 -32.51
CA LYS A 780 18.00 -26.87 -31.94
C LYS A 780 17.60 -26.99 -30.46
N PRO A 781 18.02 -26.12 -29.53
CA PRO A 781 17.67 -26.25 -28.10
C PRO A 781 16.15 -26.20 -27.82
N TYR A 782 15.36 -25.65 -28.73
CA TYR A 782 13.92 -25.47 -28.59
C TYR A 782 13.09 -26.44 -29.45
N VAL A 783 13.75 -27.31 -30.22
CA VAL A 783 13.10 -28.33 -31.04
C VAL A 783 12.53 -29.44 -30.14
N ASN A 784 11.25 -29.73 -30.30
CA ASN A 784 10.55 -30.82 -29.59
C ASN A 784 9.44 -31.40 -30.48
N ASP A 785 8.80 -32.48 -30.04
CA ASP A 785 7.75 -33.20 -30.78
C ASP A 785 6.31 -32.87 -30.33
N LYS A 786 6.12 -31.84 -29.49
CA LYS A 786 4.80 -31.38 -29.03
C LYS A 786 4.14 -30.46 -30.05
N PHE A 787 3.77 -31.04 -31.19
CA PHE A 787 3.26 -30.31 -32.36
C PHE A 787 1.79 -29.87 -32.27
N ASP A 788 1.14 -30.00 -31.12
CA ASP A 788 -0.14 -29.31 -30.88
C ASP A 788 0.04 -27.79 -30.85
N ASP A 789 1.17 -27.33 -30.33
CA ASP A 789 1.57 -25.93 -30.31
C ASP A 789 2.08 -25.47 -31.69
N GLN A 790 1.55 -24.35 -32.18
CA GLN A 790 1.91 -23.80 -33.49
C GLN A 790 3.36 -23.30 -33.55
N THR A 791 3.87 -22.72 -32.47
CA THR A 791 5.26 -22.25 -32.39
C THR A 791 6.22 -23.43 -32.52
N ASN A 792 5.94 -24.54 -31.84
CA ASN A 792 6.74 -25.77 -31.95
C ASN A 792 6.78 -26.32 -33.38
N ARG A 793 5.66 -26.28 -34.10
CA ARG A 793 5.61 -26.69 -35.53
C ARG A 793 6.51 -25.80 -36.39
N VAL A 794 6.43 -24.48 -36.22
CA VAL A 794 7.25 -23.54 -37.00
C VAL A 794 8.74 -23.66 -36.65
N VAL A 795 9.08 -23.83 -35.37
CA VAL A 795 10.44 -24.12 -34.90
C VAL A 795 11.02 -25.35 -35.58
N ALA A 796 10.29 -26.47 -35.58
CA ALA A 796 10.71 -27.70 -36.24
C ALA A 796 10.83 -27.55 -37.76
N ARG A 797 9.89 -26.84 -38.40
CA ARG A 797 9.90 -26.55 -39.84
C ARG A 797 11.19 -25.86 -40.28
N TRP A 798 11.57 -24.77 -39.59
CA TRP A 798 12.78 -24.02 -39.91
C TRP A 798 14.07 -24.79 -39.58
N TYR A 799 14.07 -25.57 -38.51
CA TYR A 799 15.19 -26.46 -38.19
C TYR A 799 15.41 -27.52 -39.28
N LEU A 800 14.35 -28.19 -39.72
CA LEU A 800 14.41 -29.20 -40.78
C LEU A 800 14.85 -28.60 -42.12
N ALA A 801 14.35 -27.41 -42.47
CA ALA A 801 14.79 -26.69 -43.67
C ALA A 801 16.30 -26.34 -43.61
N ALA A 802 16.80 -25.94 -42.44
CA ALA A 802 18.22 -25.65 -42.22
C ALA A 802 19.10 -26.91 -42.35
N LEU A 803 18.66 -28.05 -41.82
CA LEU A 803 19.37 -29.32 -41.95
C LEU A 803 19.43 -29.78 -43.41
N GLN A 804 18.32 -29.70 -44.14
CA GLN A 804 18.28 -30.14 -45.55
C GLN A 804 19.17 -29.28 -46.45
N LYS A 805 19.26 -27.96 -46.22
CA LYS A 805 20.23 -27.09 -46.92
C LYS A 805 21.71 -27.43 -46.61
N GLN A 806 21.97 -28.05 -45.46
CA GLN A 806 23.30 -28.58 -45.11
C GLN A 806 23.56 -29.98 -45.68
N GLY A 807 22.59 -30.60 -46.35
CA GLY A 807 22.68 -32.00 -46.80
C GLY A 807 22.49 -33.03 -45.68
N THR A 808 21.89 -32.63 -44.55
CA THR A 808 21.59 -33.51 -43.40
C THR A 808 20.08 -33.64 -43.20
N ALA A 809 19.62 -34.66 -42.46
CA ALA A 809 18.20 -34.88 -42.22
C ALA A 809 17.91 -35.43 -40.83
N ASP A 810 16.77 -35.03 -40.26
CA ASP A 810 16.18 -35.61 -39.06
C ASP A 810 14.83 -36.23 -39.43
N ASN A 811 14.89 -37.47 -39.92
CA ASN A 811 13.72 -38.16 -40.47
C ASN A 811 12.67 -38.51 -39.40
N ASP A 812 13.08 -38.74 -38.16
CA ASP A 812 12.14 -39.01 -37.06
C ASP A 812 11.28 -37.78 -36.77
N LEU A 813 11.93 -36.61 -36.60
CA LEU A 813 11.24 -35.35 -36.36
C LEU A 813 10.36 -34.96 -37.56
N LEU A 814 10.87 -35.10 -38.79
CA LEU A 814 10.12 -34.83 -40.01
C LEU A 814 8.86 -35.69 -40.12
N ASN A 815 8.97 -36.99 -39.85
CA ASN A 815 7.82 -37.90 -39.89
C ASN A 815 6.78 -37.54 -38.84
N LYS A 816 7.20 -37.25 -37.60
CA LYS A 816 6.30 -36.81 -36.53
C LYS A 816 5.58 -35.49 -36.89
N LEU A 817 6.28 -34.55 -37.52
CA LEU A 817 5.72 -33.27 -37.94
C LEU A 817 4.68 -33.45 -39.07
N ILE A 818 4.99 -34.26 -40.08
CA ILE A 818 4.09 -34.56 -41.20
C ILE A 818 2.84 -35.33 -40.74
N VAL A 819 2.99 -36.25 -39.78
CA VAL A 819 1.84 -36.95 -39.18
C VAL A 819 0.88 -35.96 -38.52
N LYS A 820 1.41 -34.90 -37.90
CA LYS A 820 0.58 -33.86 -37.30
C LYS A 820 -0.10 -32.95 -38.33
N ASP A 821 0.65 -32.50 -39.32
CA ASP A 821 0.15 -31.67 -40.42
C ASP A 821 0.86 -32.05 -41.74
N PRO A 822 0.15 -32.76 -42.65
CA PRO A 822 0.72 -33.18 -43.93
C PRO A 822 1.21 -32.04 -44.82
N ALA A 823 0.72 -30.81 -44.63
CA ALA A 823 1.17 -29.64 -45.39
C ALA A 823 2.60 -29.21 -45.02
N GLU A 824 3.14 -29.67 -43.89
CA GLU A 824 4.47 -29.27 -43.41
C GLU A 824 5.59 -29.66 -44.37
N LYS A 825 5.46 -30.77 -45.11
CA LYS A 825 6.44 -31.12 -46.15
C LYS A 825 6.55 -30.03 -47.22
N GLN A 826 5.41 -29.58 -47.75
CA GLN A 826 5.37 -28.51 -48.74
C GLN A 826 5.89 -27.19 -48.18
N ASN A 827 5.57 -26.89 -46.91
CA ASN A 827 6.06 -25.67 -46.24
C ASN A 827 7.58 -25.68 -46.08
N ILE A 828 8.20 -26.83 -45.78
CA ILE A 828 9.66 -26.99 -45.70
C ILE A 828 10.27 -26.81 -47.10
N ASP A 829 9.72 -27.50 -48.11
CA ASP A 829 10.20 -27.42 -49.49
C ASP A 829 10.14 -25.97 -50.02
N ALA A 830 9.09 -25.21 -49.66
CA ALA A 830 8.95 -23.81 -50.02
C ALA A 830 10.05 -22.91 -49.41
N ILE A 831 10.40 -23.13 -48.14
CA ILE A 831 11.51 -22.41 -47.49
C ILE A 831 12.83 -22.71 -48.22
N ILE A 832 13.06 -23.98 -48.57
CA ILE A 832 14.28 -24.42 -49.26
C ILE A 832 14.38 -23.84 -50.67
N ALA A 833 13.25 -23.75 -51.39
CA ALA A 833 13.21 -23.19 -52.73
C ALA A 833 13.40 -21.66 -52.75
N THR A 834 13.19 -20.97 -51.62
CA THR A 834 13.31 -19.51 -51.54
C THR A 834 14.78 -19.09 -51.62
N ASN A 835 15.10 -18.24 -52.62
CA ASN A 835 16.43 -17.62 -52.75
C ASN A 835 16.39 -16.19 -52.19
N PHE A 836 17.05 -15.98 -51.06
CA PHE A 836 16.97 -14.71 -50.32
C PHE A 836 17.86 -13.59 -50.89
N GLN A 837 18.82 -13.88 -51.78
CA GLN A 837 19.72 -12.92 -52.48
C GLN A 837 20.11 -11.66 -51.68
N LEU A 838 20.63 -11.83 -50.45
CA LEU A 838 20.96 -10.71 -49.56
C LEU A 838 22.37 -10.10 -49.77
N LYS A 839 23.02 -10.41 -50.91
CA LYS A 839 24.38 -9.98 -51.25
C LYS A 839 24.41 -8.98 -52.38
#